data_AF-A0A396HS48-F1
#
_entry.id   AF-A0A396HS48-F1
#
_cell.length_a   1.000
_cell.length_b   1.000
_cell.length_c   1.000
_cell.angle_alpha   90.00
_cell.angle_beta   90.00
_cell.angle_gamma   90.00
#
_symmetry.space_group_name_H-M   'P 1'
#
loop_
_entity.id
_entity.type
_entity.pdbx_description
1 polymer ?
#
loop_
_entity_poly.entity_id
_entity_poly.type
_entity_poly.pdbx_seq_one_letter_code
_entity_poly.pdbx_strand_id
1 'polypeptide(L)'
;MHQTFPTTSIISTSLFFLTQNKTQMASFNKSAIFILFLTISLLQLSSARKLTESDQQLKFQYHKGPLLTGKISVNLIWYGKFKPSQRAIITDFITSLSSPIKPTTASQPSVATWWKSTEKYYQLTNNKKSVNLALSLGSQILDEKYSLGKSLTTNQILNLASKGQQQNAINVVLTAADVLVDGFCSSRCGTHGSSYGARVNGKRNKFAYIWVGNSETQCAGQCAWPFHQPIYGPQSAPLVAPNNDVGLDGMVINVASLLAGTVTNPFGNGYFQGPKEAPLEAASACTGVYAKGAYPGYAGDLLLDKTSGASYNANGDNGRKYLLPAIVDPKTSACSTLLSVIFTLFLTISLLQLSSARKLTESDQQLKFQFHKGPLLTGKISVNLIWYGKFKPSQRAIITDFITSLSSPIKPKTTTQPSVATWWKSTEKYYQLTNNKKSVNLALSLGTQILDEKYSLGKSLTTNQILKLASKGQQQNAINVVLTAADVLVDGFCSSRCGTHGSSYGARVNGKRNKFAYIWVGNSETQCAGQCAWPFHQPIYGPQSAPLVAPNNDVGLDGMVINVASLLAGTVTNPFGNGYFQGPKEAPLEAASACTGVYAKGAYPGYAGDLLVDKTSGASYNANGDNGRKYLLPAIVDPKTSACFTLLSAIFTLFLTISLLHLISAARKFTESDQQLKFQYHKGPLLTGKISINLIWYGKFKPSQRAIITDFITSLSSPKQGTTTSQPSVATWWKSTEKYYQLANNKKSVNLALSLGSQILNENYSLGKSLTTNQILKLASKGQQQNAINVVLTAADVLVDGFCSSRCGTHGSSYGALVNGKRNKFAYIWVGNSETQCAGQCAWPFHQPIYGPQSAPLVAPNNDVGLDGMVINVASLLAGTVTNPFGNGYFQGPKEAPLEAASACTGVYAKGAYPGYAGDLLVDKTSGASYNANGDNGRKYLLPAIVDPKTSVCSTLV
;
A
#
# COMPACT_ATOMS: atom_id res chain seq x y z
N MET A 1 40.09 62.33 34.59
CA MET A 1 39.35 63.50 34.05
C MET A 1 37.91 63.03 33.84
N HIS A 2 37.09 63.11 34.90
CA HIS A 2 36.02 64.11 35.12
C HIS A 2 34.89 63.97 34.08
N GLN A 3 33.62 63.70 34.43
CA GLN A 3 32.82 64.09 35.61
C GLN A 3 31.57 63.15 35.71
N THR A 4 31.34 62.45 36.83
CA THR A 4 30.36 62.69 37.95
C THR A 4 29.00 61.95 37.86
N PHE A 5 28.92 60.79 38.54
CA PHE A 5 28.01 60.32 39.63
C PHE A 5 26.67 61.06 39.99
N PRO A 6 25.74 60.49 40.83
CA PRO A 6 25.51 59.11 41.33
C PRO A 6 24.01 58.67 41.53
N THR A 7 23.88 57.50 42.18
CA THR A 7 22.81 56.63 42.72
C THR A 7 21.77 57.17 43.75
N THR A 8 20.82 56.28 44.11
CA THR A 8 19.91 56.17 45.30
C THR A 8 18.51 56.80 45.18
N SER A 9 17.48 56.52 46.00
CA SER A 9 16.86 55.32 46.62
C SER A 9 15.56 55.80 47.33
N ILE A 10 14.54 54.94 47.49
CA ILE A 10 13.58 54.93 48.63
C ILE A 10 12.50 56.05 48.78
N ILE A 11 11.24 55.62 48.65
CA ILE A 11 10.03 55.79 49.51
C ILE A 11 9.80 57.14 50.24
N SER A 12 8.62 57.79 50.04
CA SER A 12 7.53 57.94 51.04
C SER A 12 6.51 59.05 50.70
N THR A 13 5.25 58.62 50.59
CA THR A 13 3.95 59.23 51.01
C THR A 13 3.83 60.70 51.45
N SER A 14 2.73 61.35 51.01
CA SER A 14 1.66 61.95 51.87
C SER A 14 0.59 62.67 51.02
N LEU A 15 -0.70 62.26 51.06
CA LEU A 15 -1.86 62.86 51.80
C LEU A 15 -2.41 64.18 51.20
N PHE A 16 -3.70 64.52 51.14
CA PHE A 16 -5.05 63.91 51.32
C PHE A 16 -6.10 65.01 51.00
N PHE A 17 -7.41 64.68 51.12
CA PHE A 17 -8.67 65.49 51.03
C PHE A 17 -9.44 65.36 49.68
N LEU A 18 -10.76 65.10 49.58
CA LEU A 18 -11.93 65.04 50.49
C LEU A 18 -12.95 64.03 49.87
N THR A 19 -13.37 62.96 50.58
CA THR A 19 -14.68 62.69 51.22
C THR A 19 -15.95 62.47 50.37
N GLN A 20 -16.63 61.34 50.67
CA GLN A 20 -18.06 60.96 50.47
C GLN A 20 -18.50 60.65 49.02
N ASN A 21 -19.22 59.58 48.66
CA ASN A 21 -20.29 58.83 49.32
C ASN A 21 -20.40 57.38 48.81
N LYS A 22 -21.05 56.52 49.60
CA LYS A 22 -21.38 55.10 49.33
C LYS A 22 -22.47 54.93 48.24
N THR A 23 -22.59 53.66 47.81
CA THR A 23 -23.72 52.99 47.13
C THR A 23 -23.99 53.27 45.64
N GLN A 24 -23.59 52.35 44.75
CA GLN A 24 -24.48 51.32 44.20
C GLN A 24 -23.69 50.33 43.30
N MET A 25 -23.80 49.04 43.58
CA MET A 25 -23.41 47.96 42.67
C MET A 25 -24.36 47.95 41.48
N ALA A 26 -23.85 48.20 40.27
CA ALA A 26 -24.50 47.80 39.04
C ALA A 26 -23.83 46.52 38.52
N SER A 27 -24.59 45.43 38.57
CA SER A 27 -24.27 44.12 38.03
C SER A 27 -23.95 44.23 36.53
N PHE A 28 -22.68 44.14 36.16
CA PHE A 28 -22.30 43.93 34.76
C PHE A 28 -22.62 42.49 34.37
N ASN A 29 -23.62 42.35 33.51
CA ASN A 29 -24.20 41.08 33.11
C ASN A 29 -23.18 40.27 32.28
N LYS A 30 -22.65 39.19 32.87
CA LYS A 30 -21.64 38.30 32.27
C LYS A 30 -22.10 37.70 30.92
N SER A 31 -23.41 37.70 30.65
CA SER A 31 -23.99 37.29 29.37
C SER A 31 -23.65 38.24 28.21
N ALA A 32 -23.47 39.54 28.45
CA ALA A 32 -23.17 40.50 27.36
C ALA A 32 -21.73 40.36 26.84
N ILE A 33 -20.77 40.05 27.72
CA ILE A 33 -19.36 39.79 27.35
C ILE A 33 -19.24 38.44 26.65
N PHE A 34 -20.02 37.45 27.07
CA PHE A 34 -20.07 36.15 26.40
C PHE A 34 -20.72 36.23 25.01
N ILE A 35 -21.77 37.04 24.83
CA ILE A 35 -22.39 37.29 23.52
C ILE A 35 -21.45 38.08 22.60
N LEU A 36 -20.68 39.04 23.12
CA LEU A 36 -19.67 39.78 22.33
C LEU A 36 -18.50 38.88 21.89
N PHE A 37 -18.06 37.94 22.73
CA PHE A 37 -17.08 36.93 22.35
C PHE A 37 -17.63 35.88 21.37
N LEU A 38 -18.92 35.54 21.47
CA LEU A 38 -19.60 34.65 20.53
C LEU A 38 -19.79 35.32 19.16
N THR A 39 -20.13 36.61 19.11
CA THR A 39 -20.31 37.35 17.85
C THR A 39 -18.98 37.60 17.13
N ILE A 40 -17.90 37.91 17.86
CA ILE A 40 -16.55 38.03 17.27
C ILE A 40 -16.03 36.67 16.75
N SER A 41 -16.38 35.57 17.42
CA SER A 41 -16.05 34.21 16.94
C SER A 41 -16.90 33.77 15.74
N LEU A 42 -18.14 34.26 15.62
CA LEU A 42 -19.02 34.00 14.47
C LEU A 42 -18.69 34.88 13.25
N LEU A 43 -18.10 36.06 13.45
CA LEU A 43 -17.61 36.93 12.37
C LEU A 43 -16.25 36.51 11.77
N GLN A 44 -15.55 35.54 12.37
CA GLN A 44 -14.37 34.90 11.76
C GLN A 44 -14.68 33.62 10.96
N LEU A 45 -15.96 33.23 10.82
CA LEU A 45 -16.39 32.13 9.95
C LEU A 45 -16.89 32.56 8.55
N SER A 46 -16.85 33.84 8.21
CA SER A 46 -17.29 34.36 6.91
C SER A 46 -16.14 35.03 6.15
N SER A 47 -15.04 34.33 5.94
CA SER A 47 -14.07 34.61 4.86
C SER A 47 -13.24 33.37 4.51
N ALA A 48 -13.91 32.25 4.25
CA ALA A 48 -13.34 31.27 3.33
C ALA A 48 -13.44 31.88 1.92
N ARG A 49 -12.45 32.70 1.53
CA ARG A 49 -12.25 33.00 0.11
C ARG A 49 -12.00 31.68 -0.59
N LYS A 50 -13.02 31.26 -1.35
CA LYS A 50 -12.94 30.22 -2.36
C LYS A 50 -11.89 30.68 -3.37
N LEU A 51 -10.64 30.26 -3.18
CA LEU A 51 -9.61 30.34 -4.20
C LEU A 51 -9.98 29.28 -5.24
N THR A 52 -10.69 29.75 -6.25
CA THR A 52 -10.79 29.09 -7.54
C THR A 52 -9.42 29.13 -8.18
N GLU A 53 -8.63 28.08 -7.96
CA GLU A 53 -7.41 27.81 -8.71
C GLU A 53 -7.66 26.56 -9.56
N SER A 54 -7.36 26.68 -10.85
CA SER A 54 -7.88 25.83 -11.90
C SER A 54 -7.24 24.44 -11.89
N ASP A 55 -7.93 23.47 -11.29
CA ASP A 55 -7.67 22.04 -11.39
C ASP A 55 -7.71 21.57 -12.85
N GLN A 56 -6.57 21.11 -13.39
CA GLN A 56 -6.59 20.02 -14.37
C GLN A 56 -6.37 18.69 -13.62
N GLN A 57 -7.38 18.35 -12.83
CA GLN A 57 -7.68 16.96 -12.46
C GLN A 57 -7.65 16.11 -13.74
N LEU A 58 -7.00 14.93 -13.75
CA LEU A 58 -7.06 13.99 -14.87
C LEU A 58 -8.52 13.62 -15.10
N LYS A 59 -9.14 14.39 -16.00
CA LYS A 59 -10.58 14.39 -16.18
C LYS A 59 -10.92 13.15 -16.97
N PHE A 60 -11.90 12.41 -16.50
CA PHE A 60 -12.50 11.33 -17.24
C PHE A 60 -13.11 11.90 -18.53
N GLN A 61 -12.47 11.64 -19.66
CA GLN A 61 -12.67 12.40 -20.90
C GLN A 61 -13.15 11.52 -22.04
N TYR A 62 -13.91 12.14 -22.93
CA TYR A 62 -14.30 11.54 -24.19
C TYR A 62 -13.27 11.84 -25.27
N HIS A 63 -12.66 10.80 -25.82
CA HIS A 63 -11.59 10.89 -26.83
C HIS A 63 -12.12 10.82 -28.27
N LYS A 64 -13.40 11.17 -28.47
CA LYS A 64 -14.09 11.33 -29.78
C LYS A 64 -14.12 10.05 -30.65
N GLY A 65 -13.86 8.89 -30.08
CA GLY A 65 -14.00 7.60 -30.73
C GLY A 65 -15.41 7.03 -30.68
N PRO A 66 -15.69 5.95 -31.41
CA PRO A 66 -17.02 5.37 -31.45
C PRO A 66 -17.39 4.79 -30.08
N LEU A 67 -18.61 5.05 -29.64
CA LEU A 67 -19.29 4.27 -28.61
C LEU A 67 -20.12 3.18 -29.31
N LEU A 68 -20.45 2.10 -28.59
CA LEU A 68 -21.40 1.12 -29.12
C LEU A 68 -22.81 1.70 -29.05
N THR A 69 -23.56 1.57 -30.14
CA THR A 69 -24.83 2.27 -30.33
C THR A 69 -25.84 1.38 -31.05
N GLY A 70 -27.13 1.60 -30.80
CA GLY A 70 -28.21 0.81 -31.38
C GLY A 70 -28.44 -0.51 -30.65
N LYS A 71 -29.00 -1.50 -31.37
CA LYS A 71 -29.30 -2.83 -30.83
C LYS A 71 -28.06 -3.71 -30.94
N ILE A 72 -27.46 -4.05 -29.81
CA ILE A 72 -26.23 -4.85 -29.73
C ILE A 72 -26.52 -6.17 -29.01
N SER A 73 -26.18 -7.28 -29.65
CA SER A 73 -26.33 -8.61 -29.08
C SER A 73 -25.11 -8.99 -28.23
N VAL A 74 -25.32 -9.48 -27.01
CA VAL A 74 -24.25 -10.00 -26.15
C VAL A 74 -24.23 -11.51 -26.28
N ASN A 75 -23.28 -12.05 -27.06
CA ASN A 75 -23.10 -13.48 -27.23
C ASN A 75 -22.20 -14.03 -26.13
N LEU A 76 -22.55 -15.19 -25.57
CA LEU A 76 -21.77 -15.84 -24.52
C LEU A 76 -21.08 -17.08 -25.08
N ILE A 77 -19.75 -17.13 -24.98
CA ILE A 77 -18.92 -18.27 -25.38
C ILE A 77 -18.39 -18.92 -24.11
N TRP A 78 -19.00 -20.03 -23.71
CA TRP A 78 -18.65 -20.79 -22.52
C TRP A 78 -17.55 -21.79 -22.84
N TYR A 79 -16.35 -21.58 -22.32
CA TYR A 79 -15.20 -22.45 -22.54
C TYR A 79 -14.88 -23.27 -21.29
N GLY A 80 -15.10 -24.58 -21.37
CA GLY A 80 -15.04 -25.51 -20.23
C GLY A 80 -16.42 -25.83 -19.65
N LYS A 81 -16.42 -26.53 -18.50
CA LYS A 81 -17.65 -27.06 -17.90
C LYS A 81 -18.30 -26.06 -16.94
N PHE A 82 -19.46 -25.54 -17.33
CA PHE A 82 -20.33 -24.71 -16.49
C PHE A 82 -21.64 -25.43 -16.19
N LYS A 83 -22.10 -25.42 -14.94
CA LYS A 83 -23.41 -25.97 -14.59
C LYS A 83 -24.53 -25.13 -15.24
N PRO A 84 -25.71 -25.71 -15.56
CA PRO A 84 -26.86 -24.92 -16.01
C PRO A 84 -27.21 -23.76 -15.05
N SER A 85 -27.10 -23.98 -13.74
CA SER A 85 -27.31 -22.94 -12.72
C SER A 85 -26.28 -21.80 -12.79
N GLN A 86 -25.01 -22.11 -13.09
CA GLN A 86 -23.95 -21.12 -13.26
C GLN A 86 -24.16 -20.30 -14.53
N ARG A 87 -24.59 -20.96 -15.62
CA ARG A 87 -24.94 -20.27 -16.86
C ARG A 87 -26.11 -19.31 -16.66
N ALA A 88 -27.12 -19.75 -15.90
CA ALA A 88 -28.29 -18.93 -15.58
C ALA A 88 -27.91 -17.61 -14.89
N ILE A 89 -26.95 -17.61 -13.96
CA ILE A 89 -26.51 -16.38 -13.25
C ILE A 89 -26.07 -15.29 -14.24
N ILE A 90 -25.22 -15.63 -15.22
CA ILE A 90 -24.73 -14.63 -16.18
C ILE A 90 -25.78 -14.32 -17.24
N THR A 91 -26.56 -15.30 -17.72
CA THR A 91 -27.62 -15.02 -18.69
C THR A 91 -28.70 -14.12 -18.11
N ASP A 92 -29.12 -14.36 -16.86
CA ASP A 92 -30.07 -13.53 -16.13
C ASP A 92 -29.50 -12.13 -15.91
N PHE A 93 -28.20 -11.99 -15.60
CA PHE A 93 -27.56 -10.68 -15.49
C PHE A 93 -27.64 -9.90 -16.81
N ILE A 94 -27.35 -10.55 -17.95
CA ILE A 94 -27.42 -9.90 -19.27
C ILE A 94 -28.86 -9.48 -19.62
N THR A 95 -29.87 -10.32 -19.36
CA THR A 95 -31.27 -9.92 -19.62
C THR A 95 -31.70 -8.76 -18.73
N SER A 96 -31.22 -8.74 -17.47
CA SER A 96 -31.52 -7.70 -16.48
C SER A 96 -31.06 -6.30 -16.85
N LEU A 97 -30.14 -6.15 -17.82
CA LEU A 97 -29.66 -4.86 -18.33
C LEU A 97 -30.76 -4.09 -19.09
N SER A 98 -31.78 -4.81 -19.58
CA SER A 98 -32.83 -4.29 -20.47
C SER A 98 -34.25 -4.41 -19.90
N SER A 99 -34.38 -4.88 -18.65
CA SER A 99 -35.67 -5.19 -18.05
C SER A 99 -36.53 -3.94 -17.82
N PRO A 100 -37.84 -3.99 -18.11
CA PRO A 100 -38.74 -2.87 -17.86
C PRO A 100 -38.78 -2.57 -16.35
N ILE A 101 -38.51 -1.33 -15.98
CA ILE A 101 -38.63 -0.85 -14.60
C ILE A 101 -40.10 -0.94 -14.20
N LYS A 102 -40.47 -1.94 -13.39
CA LYS A 102 -41.84 -2.06 -12.86
C LYS A 102 -42.10 -0.95 -11.84
N PRO A 103 -43.06 -0.03 -12.06
CA PRO A 103 -43.32 1.09 -11.16
C PRO A 103 -43.84 0.69 -9.76
N THR A 104 -44.27 -0.56 -9.58
CA THR A 104 -44.94 -1.03 -8.36
C THR A 104 -43.99 -1.28 -7.17
N THR A 105 -42.67 -1.23 -7.37
CA THR A 105 -41.66 -1.27 -6.29
C THR A 105 -40.67 -0.12 -6.46
N ALA A 106 -41.16 1.11 -6.29
CA ALA A 106 -40.40 2.36 -6.47
C ALA A 106 -39.26 2.62 -5.44
N SER A 107 -38.72 1.60 -4.76
CA SER A 107 -37.79 1.79 -3.63
C SER A 107 -36.51 0.95 -3.64
N GLN A 108 -36.26 0.10 -4.65
CA GLN A 108 -35.10 -0.80 -4.66
C GLN A 108 -34.19 -0.61 -5.89
N PRO A 109 -32.86 -0.60 -5.73
CA PRO A 109 -31.92 -0.49 -6.84
C PRO A 109 -31.97 -1.72 -7.75
N SER A 110 -31.86 -1.52 -9.08
CA SER A 110 -31.94 -2.61 -10.08
C SER A 110 -30.76 -2.59 -11.08
N VAL A 111 -30.48 -3.73 -11.72
CA VAL A 111 -29.46 -3.85 -12.77
C VAL A 111 -29.77 -2.91 -13.95
N ALA A 112 -31.05 -2.80 -14.35
CA ALA A 112 -31.47 -1.87 -15.39
C ALA A 112 -31.21 -0.41 -15.00
N THR A 113 -31.47 -0.03 -13.74
CA THR A 113 -31.17 1.31 -13.21
C THR A 113 -29.66 1.58 -13.21
N TRP A 114 -28.85 0.58 -12.86
CA TRP A 114 -27.39 0.66 -12.96
C TRP A 114 -26.93 0.87 -14.39
N TRP A 115 -27.42 0.04 -15.32
CA TRP A 115 -27.06 0.10 -16.71
C TRP A 115 -27.42 1.46 -17.33
N LYS A 116 -28.56 2.03 -16.94
CA LYS A 116 -29.01 3.36 -17.36
C LYS A 116 -28.01 4.47 -17.07
N SER A 117 -27.14 4.32 -16.07
CA SER A 117 -26.08 5.31 -15.80
C SER A 117 -25.12 5.49 -17.00
N THR A 118 -24.97 4.48 -17.85
CA THR A 118 -24.18 4.57 -19.09
C THR A 118 -24.80 5.52 -20.11
N GLU A 119 -26.11 5.81 -20.06
CA GLU A 119 -26.77 6.77 -20.97
C GLU A 119 -26.16 8.17 -20.88
N LYS A 120 -25.66 8.56 -19.69
CA LYS A 120 -25.00 9.86 -19.46
C LYS A 120 -23.81 10.09 -20.39
N TYR A 121 -23.14 9.01 -20.80
CA TYR A 121 -21.99 9.06 -21.69
C TYR A 121 -22.41 9.45 -23.12
N TYR A 122 -23.59 9.02 -23.57
CA TYR A 122 -24.09 9.33 -24.90
C TYR A 122 -24.66 10.76 -24.97
N GLN A 123 -25.33 11.20 -23.90
CA GLN A 123 -25.92 12.54 -23.81
C GLN A 123 -24.90 13.69 -23.93
N LEU A 124 -23.63 13.42 -23.58
CA LEU A 124 -22.55 14.39 -23.65
C LEU A 124 -21.84 14.43 -25.02
N THR A 125 -22.23 13.55 -25.95
CA THR A 125 -21.71 13.57 -27.32
C THR A 125 -22.57 14.48 -28.20
N ASN A 126 -21.96 15.27 -29.08
CA ASN A 126 -22.65 16.24 -29.95
C ASN A 126 -23.61 15.63 -31.00
N ASN A 127 -23.87 14.33 -30.97
CA ASN A 127 -24.81 13.67 -31.86
C ASN A 127 -26.23 13.77 -31.29
N LYS A 128 -26.96 14.83 -31.67
CA LYS A 128 -28.38 15.09 -31.33
C LYS A 128 -29.39 14.05 -31.85
N LYS A 129 -28.96 12.88 -32.36
CA LYS A 129 -29.86 11.76 -32.64
C LYS A 129 -29.94 10.91 -31.38
N SER A 130 -31.15 10.62 -30.90
CA SER A 130 -31.38 9.70 -29.79
C SER A 130 -30.70 8.36 -30.07
N VAL A 131 -29.55 8.14 -29.44
CA VAL A 131 -28.80 6.90 -29.58
C VAL A 131 -28.99 6.09 -28.31
N ASN A 132 -30.08 5.35 -28.24
CA ASN A 132 -30.31 4.39 -27.16
C ASN A 132 -29.52 3.12 -27.48
N LEU A 133 -28.47 2.84 -26.70
CA LEU A 133 -27.86 1.52 -26.67
C LEU A 133 -28.83 0.54 -26.01
N ALA A 134 -29.24 -0.48 -26.75
CA ALA A 134 -30.03 -1.58 -26.22
C ALA A 134 -29.19 -2.85 -26.30
N LEU A 135 -28.87 -3.43 -25.14
CA LEU A 135 -28.24 -4.73 -25.06
C LEU A 135 -29.31 -5.82 -24.94
N SER A 136 -29.14 -6.91 -25.68
CA SER A 136 -29.95 -8.11 -25.54
C SER A 136 -29.08 -9.35 -25.50
N LEU A 137 -29.50 -10.37 -24.74
CA LEU A 137 -28.83 -11.66 -24.77
C LEU A 137 -28.84 -12.24 -26.19
N GLY A 138 -27.67 -12.67 -26.65
CA GLY A 138 -27.45 -13.23 -27.97
C GLY A 138 -27.33 -14.75 -27.97
N SER A 139 -26.62 -15.25 -28.97
CA SER A 139 -26.27 -16.67 -29.08
C SER A 139 -25.39 -17.12 -27.92
N GLN A 140 -25.55 -18.39 -27.52
CA GLN A 140 -24.68 -19.04 -26.54
C GLN A 140 -23.94 -20.20 -27.21
N ILE A 141 -22.62 -20.19 -27.12
CA ILE A 141 -21.74 -21.21 -27.70
C ILE A 141 -21.11 -21.98 -26.55
N LEU A 142 -21.29 -23.29 -26.52
CA LEU A 142 -20.77 -24.18 -25.48
C LEU A 142 -19.57 -24.96 -26.02
N ASP A 143 -18.41 -24.80 -25.40
CA ASP A 143 -17.17 -25.53 -25.69
C ASP A 143 -16.73 -26.33 -24.45
N GLU A 144 -17.57 -27.30 -24.06
CA GLU A 144 -17.36 -28.12 -22.85
C GLU A 144 -16.21 -29.14 -22.99
N LYS A 145 -15.72 -29.33 -24.22
CA LYS A 145 -14.63 -30.28 -24.56
C LYS A 145 -13.24 -29.64 -24.52
N TYR A 146 -13.13 -28.36 -24.19
CA TYR A 146 -11.86 -27.63 -24.15
C TYR A 146 -11.13 -27.70 -25.51
N SER A 147 -11.76 -27.24 -26.60
CA SER A 147 -11.25 -27.42 -27.97
C SER A 147 -9.81 -26.91 -28.23
N LEU A 148 -9.28 -26.04 -27.38
CA LEU A 148 -7.93 -25.46 -27.45
C LEU A 148 -7.05 -25.84 -26.23
N GLY A 149 -7.48 -26.82 -25.42
CA GLY A 149 -6.82 -27.22 -24.17
C GLY A 149 -7.22 -26.39 -22.95
N LYS A 150 -6.72 -26.77 -21.76
CA LYS A 150 -7.00 -26.06 -20.48
C LYS A 150 -6.05 -24.90 -20.16
N SER A 151 -5.16 -24.57 -21.09
CA SER A 151 -4.25 -23.42 -20.98
C SER A 151 -4.38 -22.58 -22.24
N LEU A 152 -4.82 -21.34 -22.10
CA LEU A 152 -5.12 -20.45 -23.22
C LEU A 152 -4.22 -19.21 -23.24
N THR A 153 -3.69 -18.92 -24.41
CA THR A 153 -3.04 -17.65 -24.74
C THR A 153 -4.09 -16.58 -25.10
N THR A 154 -3.69 -15.31 -25.08
CA THR A 154 -4.56 -14.20 -25.51
C THR A 154 -5.06 -14.36 -26.96
N ASN A 155 -4.24 -14.91 -27.86
CA ASN A 155 -4.65 -15.18 -29.24
C ASN A 155 -5.72 -16.27 -29.34
N GLN A 156 -5.67 -17.28 -28.47
CA GLN A 156 -6.70 -18.32 -28.41
C GLN A 156 -8.03 -17.77 -27.87
N ILE A 157 -8.01 -16.82 -26.93
CA ILE A 157 -9.21 -16.09 -26.50
C ILE A 157 -9.85 -15.35 -27.67
N LEU A 158 -9.07 -14.66 -28.50
CA LEU A 158 -9.55 -14.01 -29.71
C LEU A 158 -10.16 -15.00 -30.71
N ASN A 159 -9.54 -16.17 -30.87
CA ASN A 159 -10.08 -17.23 -31.72
C ASN A 159 -11.45 -17.70 -31.21
N LEU A 160 -11.61 -17.92 -29.89
CA LEU A 160 -12.89 -18.26 -29.28
C LEU A 160 -13.94 -17.16 -29.48
N ALA A 161 -13.57 -15.89 -29.26
CA ALA A 161 -14.46 -14.75 -29.47
C ALA A 161 -14.92 -14.62 -30.93
N SER A 162 -14.09 -15.01 -31.89
CA SER A 162 -14.41 -14.95 -33.32
C SER A 162 -15.51 -15.93 -33.76
N LYS A 163 -15.80 -16.96 -32.95
CA LYS A 163 -16.88 -17.93 -33.19
C LYS A 163 -18.28 -17.31 -33.04
N GLY A 164 -18.40 -16.22 -32.29
CA GLY A 164 -19.66 -15.47 -32.14
C GLY A 164 -19.96 -14.56 -33.32
N GLN A 165 -21.15 -13.96 -33.32
CA GLN A 165 -21.53 -12.99 -34.36
C GLN A 165 -20.60 -11.78 -34.35
N GLN A 166 -20.17 -11.31 -35.53
CA GLN A 166 -19.15 -10.26 -35.67
C GLN A 166 -19.73 -8.89 -36.09
N GLN A 167 -21.06 -8.76 -36.11
CA GLN A 167 -21.77 -7.53 -36.46
C GLN A 167 -22.81 -7.20 -35.40
N ASN A 168 -22.86 -5.94 -34.96
CA ASN A 168 -23.78 -5.46 -33.92
C ASN A 168 -23.81 -6.38 -32.70
N ALA A 169 -22.63 -6.85 -32.27
CA ALA A 169 -22.49 -7.82 -31.22
C ALA A 169 -21.22 -7.62 -30.39
N ILE A 170 -21.30 -8.07 -29.14
CA ILE A 170 -20.19 -8.22 -28.20
C ILE A 170 -20.06 -9.71 -27.92
N ASN A 171 -18.88 -10.27 -28.17
CA ASN A 171 -18.60 -11.69 -27.92
C ASN A 171 -17.87 -11.84 -26.57
N VAL A 172 -18.56 -12.38 -25.57
CA VAL A 172 -18.04 -12.56 -24.21
C VAL A 172 -17.56 -14.01 -24.02
N VAL A 173 -16.26 -14.20 -23.92
CA VAL A 173 -15.63 -15.49 -23.64
C VAL A 173 -15.53 -15.69 -22.13
N LEU A 174 -16.14 -16.75 -21.62
CA LEU A 174 -16.19 -17.10 -20.21
C LEU A 174 -15.44 -18.42 -20.01
N THR A 175 -14.32 -18.39 -19.29
CA THR A 175 -13.50 -19.60 -19.05
C THR A 175 -13.81 -20.21 -17.69
N ALA A 176 -14.00 -21.54 -17.66
CA ALA A 176 -14.30 -22.29 -16.43
C ALA A 176 -13.15 -22.23 -15.41
N ALA A 177 -13.44 -22.57 -14.15
CA ALA A 177 -12.48 -22.39 -13.05
C ALA A 177 -11.18 -23.19 -13.23
N ASP A 178 -11.24 -24.29 -13.99
CA ASP A 178 -10.12 -25.19 -14.25
C ASP A 178 -9.33 -24.84 -15.53
N VAL A 179 -9.55 -23.65 -16.11
CA VAL A 179 -8.84 -23.17 -17.30
C VAL A 179 -7.84 -22.08 -16.92
N LEU A 180 -6.56 -22.32 -17.22
CA LEU A 180 -5.49 -21.34 -17.10
C LEU A 180 -5.51 -20.40 -18.31
N VAL A 181 -5.34 -19.11 -18.08
CA VAL A 181 -5.24 -18.10 -19.17
C VAL A 181 -4.10 -17.14 -18.87
N ASP A 182 -3.34 -16.77 -19.89
CA ASP A 182 -2.17 -15.89 -19.75
C ASP A 182 -2.51 -14.55 -19.04
N GLY A 183 -1.88 -14.33 -17.90
CA GLY A 183 -2.05 -13.13 -17.05
C GLY A 183 -3.29 -13.15 -16.16
N PHE A 184 -4.12 -14.20 -16.22
CA PHE A 184 -5.19 -14.41 -15.26
C PHE A 184 -4.60 -14.56 -13.85
N CYS A 185 -5.26 -13.97 -12.84
CA CYS A 185 -4.82 -14.07 -11.45
C CYS A 185 -3.45 -13.49 -11.11
N SER A 186 -2.79 -12.84 -12.06
CA SER A 186 -1.48 -12.20 -11.87
C SER A 186 -1.59 -10.69 -12.09
N SER A 187 -2.32 -10.27 -13.12
CA SER A 187 -2.48 -8.85 -13.46
C SER A 187 -3.91 -8.46 -13.85
N ARG A 188 -4.82 -9.42 -14.03
CA ARG A 188 -6.20 -9.17 -14.50
C ARG A 188 -7.15 -10.33 -14.21
N CYS A 189 -8.43 -10.00 -14.14
CA CYS A 189 -9.54 -10.94 -13.98
C CYS A 189 -10.34 -11.15 -15.29
N GLY A 190 -10.04 -10.32 -16.29
CA GLY A 190 -10.62 -10.32 -17.62
C GLY A 190 -10.00 -9.23 -18.48
N THR A 191 -10.44 -9.13 -19.73
CA THR A 191 -10.05 -8.07 -20.67
C THR A 191 -11.19 -7.78 -21.62
N HIS A 192 -11.24 -6.60 -22.20
CA HIS A 192 -12.03 -6.35 -23.41
C HIS A 192 -11.14 -5.82 -24.53
N GLY A 193 -11.64 -5.84 -25.74
CA GLY A 193 -10.93 -5.33 -26.90
C GLY A 193 -11.74 -5.44 -28.17
N SER A 194 -11.09 -5.23 -29.31
CA SER A 194 -11.71 -5.38 -30.62
C SER A 194 -10.81 -6.14 -31.58
N SER A 195 -11.44 -6.80 -32.55
CA SER A 195 -10.75 -7.49 -33.64
C SER A 195 -11.51 -7.33 -34.94
N TYR A 196 -10.85 -7.64 -36.06
CA TYR A 196 -11.48 -7.62 -37.38
C TYR A 196 -12.13 -8.97 -37.66
N GLY A 197 -13.41 -8.93 -38.01
CA GLY A 197 -14.15 -10.09 -38.47
C GLY A 197 -13.82 -10.52 -39.89
N ALA A 198 -14.48 -11.59 -40.34
CA ALA A 198 -14.43 -12.09 -41.70
C ALA A 198 -14.85 -11.01 -42.71
N ARG A 199 -14.31 -11.08 -43.93
CA ARG A 199 -14.70 -10.16 -45.01
C ARG A 199 -16.14 -10.44 -45.43
N VAL A 200 -17.00 -9.44 -45.35
CA VAL A 200 -18.35 -9.45 -45.93
C VAL A 200 -18.40 -8.34 -46.97
N ASN A 201 -18.73 -8.68 -48.22
CA ASN A 201 -18.74 -7.75 -49.37
C ASN A 201 -17.43 -6.93 -49.50
N GLY A 202 -16.27 -7.59 -49.34
CA GLY A 202 -14.95 -6.97 -49.45
C GLY A 202 -14.50 -6.12 -48.25
N LYS A 203 -15.38 -5.82 -47.28
CA LYS A 203 -15.08 -5.01 -46.09
C LYS A 203 -14.90 -5.89 -44.84
N ARG A 204 -13.94 -5.54 -43.96
CA ARG A 204 -13.77 -6.16 -42.64
C ARG A 204 -14.41 -5.28 -41.58
N ASN A 205 -15.44 -5.77 -40.91
CA ASN A 205 -16.05 -5.07 -39.79
C ASN A 205 -15.27 -5.39 -38.51
N LYS A 206 -15.08 -4.39 -37.64
CA LYS A 206 -14.57 -4.65 -36.29
C LYS A 206 -15.71 -5.17 -35.42
N PHE A 207 -15.41 -6.13 -34.57
CA PHE A 207 -16.29 -6.57 -33.50
C PHE A 207 -15.59 -6.38 -32.15
N ALA A 208 -16.38 -6.16 -31.10
CA ALA A 208 -15.89 -6.06 -29.74
C ALA A 208 -15.97 -7.42 -29.04
N TYR A 209 -15.03 -7.71 -28.16
CA TYR A 209 -15.02 -8.93 -27.36
C TYR A 209 -14.64 -8.64 -25.92
N ILE A 210 -15.11 -9.50 -25.03
CA ILE A 210 -14.76 -9.51 -23.61
C ILE A 210 -14.25 -10.92 -23.30
N TRP A 211 -13.29 -11.05 -22.40
CA TRP A 211 -12.98 -12.29 -21.72
C TRP A 211 -13.00 -12.10 -20.21
N VAL A 212 -13.60 -13.05 -19.49
CA VAL A 212 -13.58 -13.13 -18.03
C VAL A 212 -13.33 -14.57 -17.60
N GLY A 213 -12.41 -14.77 -16.66
CA GLY A 213 -12.13 -16.08 -16.08
C GLY A 213 -12.86 -16.32 -14.77
N ASN A 214 -13.31 -17.56 -14.54
CA ASN A 214 -13.78 -17.98 -13.23
C ASN A 214 -12.59 -18.16 -12.28
N SER A 215 -12.53 -17.33 -11.24
CA SER A 215 -11.38 -17.28 -10.33
C SER A 215 -11.47 -18.22 -9.13
N GLU A 216 -12.59 -18.95 -8.98
CA GLU A 216 -12.93 -19.76 -7.81
C GLU A 216 -11.79 -20.65 -7.30
N THR A 217 -11.02 -21.29 -8.21
CA THR A 217 -9.95 -22.21 -7.83
C THR A 217 -8.53 -21.65 -7.98
N GLN A 218 -8.37 -20.44 -8.53
CA GLN A 218 -7.06 -19.88 -8.87
C GLN A 218 -6.71 -18.64 -8.03
N CYS A 219 -7.64 -17.68 -7.92
CA CYS A 219 -7.41 -16.41 -7.24
C CYS A 219 -8.72 -15.73 -6.80
N ALA A 220 -9.62 -16.48 -6.17
CA ALA A 220 -10.90 -15.94 -5.73
C ALA A 220 -10.74 -14.66 -4.89
N GLY A 221 -9.71 -14.58 -4.04
CA GLY A 221 -9.41 -13.38 -3.27
C GLY A 221 -9.05 -12.12 -4.08
N GLN A 222 -8.65 -12.26 -5.33
CA GLN A 222 -8.40 -11.10 -6.21
C GLN A 222 -9.61 -10.79 -7.08
N CYS A 223 -10.13 -11.80 -7.76
CA CYS A 223 -11.09 -11.62 -8.85
C CYS A 223 -12.55 -11.86 -8.45
N ALA A 224 -12.79 -12.41 -7.26
CA ALA A 224 -14.10 -12.53 -6.64
C ALA A 224 -14.21 -11.74 -5.33
N TRP A 225 -13.27 -10.83 -5.05
CA TRP A 225 -13.45 -9.85 -3.98
C TRP A 225 -14.70 -8.98 -4.27
N PRO A 226 -15.60 -8.73 -3.30
CA PRO A 226 -15.48 -9.00 -1.86
C PRO A 226 -16.08 -10.33 -1.36
N PHE A 227 -16.47 -11.25 -2.24
CA PHE A 227 -17.07 -12.55 -1.89
C PHE A 227 -16.06 -13.63 -1.50
N HIS A 228 -14.78 -13.32 -1.66
CA HIS A 228 -13.69 -14.13 -1.14
C HIS A 228 -12.66 -13.24 -0.45
N GLN A 229 -11.98 -13.81 0.53
CA GLN A 229 -10.99 -13.10 1.33
C GLN A 229 -9.84 -12.61 0.44
N PRO A 230 -9.49 -11.33 0.48
CA PRO A 230 -8.48 -10.78 -0.41
C PRO A 230 -7.08 -11.28 -0.10
N ILE A 231 -6.26 -11.51 -1.14
CA ILE A 231 -4.89 -12.02 -1.01
C ILE A 231 -4.01 -11.00 -0.24
N TYR A 232 -4.29 -9.70 -0.39
CA TYR A 232 -3.62 -8.60 0.27
C TYR A 232 -4.65 -7.53 0.69
N GLY A 233 -4.37 -6.75 1.74
CA GLY A 233 -5.27 -5.72 2.27
C GLY A 233 -6.09 -6.19 3.48
N PRO A 234 -7.07 -5.39 3.96
CA PRO A 234 -7.88 -5.72 5.12
C PRO A 234 -8.57 -7.08 4.98
N GLN A 235 -8.34 -7.96 5.95
CA GLN A 235 -8.81 -9.35 5.95
C GLN A 235 -10.22 -9.46 6.57
N SER A 236 -11.12 -8.55 6.15
CA SER A 236 -12.53 -8.58 6.56
C SER A 236 -13.20 -9.86 6.07
N ALA A 237 -14.27 -10.27 6.77
CA ALA A 237 -15.06 -11.42 6.35
C ALA A 237 -15.50 -11.25 4.89
N PRO A 238 -15.33 -12.28 4.04
CA PRO A 238 -15.91 -12.25 2.72
C PRO A 238 -17.42 -12.01 2.82
N LEU A 239 -17.93 -11.16 1.96
CA LEU A 239 -19.36 -10.96 1.85
C LEU A 239 -20.01 -12.23 1.31
N VAL A 240 -21.25 -12.51 1.72
CA VAL A 240 -22.00 -13.63 1.18
C VAL A 240 -22.37 -13.31 -0.27
N ALA A 241 -21.98 -14.20 -1.18
CA ALA A 241 -22.20 -14.07 -2.61
C ALA A 241 -23.71 -14.16 -2.94
N PRO A 242 -24.27 -13.21 -3.70
CA PRO A 242 -25.73 -13.07 -3.84
C PRO A 242 -26.42 -14.16 -4.66
N ASN A 243 -25.68 -14.96 -5.42
CA ASN A 243 -26.20 -16.11 -6.13
C ASN A 243 -25.66 -17.44 -5.60
N ASN A 244 -25.05 -17.41 -4.40
CA ASN A 244 -24.44 -18.57 -3.75
C ASN A 244 -23.37 -19.27 -4.61
N ASP A 245 -22.66 -18.50 -5.44
CA ASP A 245 -21.55 -18.98 -6.25
C ASP A 245 -20.47 -17.89 -6.33
N VAL A 246 -19.45 -18.00 -5.47
CA VAL A 246 -18.37 -17.00 -5.35
C VAL A 246 -17.67 -16.75 -6.69
N GLY A 247 -17.42 -17.83 -7.46
CA GLY A 247 -16.76 -17.74 -8.75
C GLY A 247 -17.59 -16.94 -9.74
N LEU A 248 -18.87 -17.31 -9.91
CA LEU A 248 -19.77 -16.67 -10.88
C LEU A 248 -20.20 -15.26 -10.43
N ASP A 249 -20.42 -15.03 -9.14
CA ASP A 249 -20.69 -13.69 -8.60
C ASP A 249 -19.50 -12.74 -8.79
N GLY A 250 -18.26 -13.26 -8.62
CA GLY A 250 -17.04 -12.56 -9.01
C GLY A 250 -16.94 -12.31 -10.53
N MET A 251 -17.32 -13.29 -11.35
CA MET A 251 -17.38 -13.09 -12.80
C MET A 251 -18.38 -12.00 -13.18
N VAL A 252 -19.53 -11.89 -12.52
CA VAL A 252 -20.52 -10.83 -12.79
C VAL A 252 -19.92 -9.45 -12.53
N ILE A 253 -19.17 -9.24 -11.44
CA ILE A 253 -18.47 -7.97 -11.18
C ILE A 253 -17.57 -7.58 -12.36
N ASN A 254 -16.79 -8.54 -12.85
CA ASN A 254 -15.83 -8.33 -13.94
C ASN A 254 -16.52 -8.15 -15.30
N VAL A 255 -17.55 -8.93 -15.59
CA VAL A 255 -18.38 -8.78 -16.80
C VAL A 255 -19.05 -7.42 -16.80
N ALA A 256 -19.65 -6.99 -15.68
CA ALA A 256 -20.28 -5.68 -15.54
C ALA A 256 -19.28 -4.54 -15.81
N SER A 257 -18.10 -4.61 -15.18
CA SER A 257 -17.03 -3.62 -15.35
C SER A 257 -16.56 -3.54 -16.81
N LEU A 258 -16.23 -4.69 -17.41
CA LEU A 258 -15.73 -4.76 -18.78
C LEU A 258 -16.80 -4.44 -19.82
N LEU A 259 -18.08 -4.73 -19.55
CA LEU A 259 -19.18 -4.39 -20.44
C LEU A 259 -19.42 -2.87 -20.47
N ALA A 260 -19.37 -2.20 -19.32
CA ALA A 260 -19.40 -0.74 -19.25
C ALA A 260 -18.22 -0.11 -20.01
N GLY A 261 -17.01 -0.66 -19.85
CA GLY A 261 -15.83 -0.27 -20.63
C GLY A 261 -16.01 -0.52 -22.13
N THR A 262 -16.53 -1.68 -22.52
CA THR A 262 -16.73 -2.06 -23.93
C THR A 262 -17.72 -1.15 -24.64
N VAL A 263 -18.80 -0.72 -23.99
CA VAL A 263 -19.81 0.11 -24.66
C VAL A 263 -19.41 1.58 -24.72
N THR A 264 -18.63 2.04 -23.74
CA THR A 264 -18.16 3.44 -23.66
C THR A 264 -16.79 3.65 -24.31
N ASN A 265 -16.00 2.59 -24.51
CA ASN A 265 -14.66 2.59 -25.13
C ASN A 265 -14.36 1.31 -25.96
N PRO A 266 -15.22 0.90 -26.91
CA PRO A 266 -15.08 -0.38 -27.62
C PRO A 266 -13.79 -0.56 -28.43
N PHE A 267 -13.19 0.54 -28.87
CA PHE A 267 -12.07 0.55 -29.80
C PHE A 267 -10.85 1.33 -29.29
N GLY A 268 -10.81 1.62 -27.98
CA GLY A 268 -9.69 2.31 -27.32
C GLY A 268 -9.61 3.81 -27.61
N ASN A 269 -10.71 4.46 -27.98
CA ASN A 269 -10.78 5.90 -28.20
C ASN A 269 -12.10 6.55 -27.75
N GLY A 270 -12.92 5.87 -26.96
CA GLY A 270 -14.14 6.39 -26.35
C GLY A 270 -13.87 7.13 -25.04
N TYR A 271 -14.46 6.71 -23.93
CA TYR A 271 -14.27 7.33 -22.61
C TYR A 271 -13.22 6.61 -21.77
N PHE A 272 -12.19 7.34 -21.32
CA PHE A 272 -11.22 6.86 -20.34
C PHE A 272 -10.42 8.00 -19.70
N GLN A 273 -9.79 7.71 -18.56
CA GLN A 273 -8.74 8.52 -17.95
C GLN A 273 -7.40 7.78 -17.99
N GLY A 274 -6.29 8.52 -17.96
CA GLY A 274 -4.95 7.96 -18.10
C GLY A 274 -4.56 7.67 -19.56
N PRO A 275 -3.44 6.98 -19.79
CA PRO A 275 -2.93 6.70 -21.13
C PRO A 275 -3.79 5.63 -21.82
N LYS A 276 -3.89 5.71 -23.15
CA LYS A 276 -4.72 4.81 -23.98
C LYS A 276 -4.27 3.35 -23.89
N GLU A 277 -3.00 3.11 -23.54
CA GLU A 277 -2.36 1.80 -23.43
C GLU A 277 -2.67 1.11 -22.09
N ALA A 278 -3.06 1.87 -21.07
CA ALA A 278 -3.53 1.38 -19.78
C ALA A 278 -4.70 2.24 -19.26
N PRO A 279 -5.83 2.28 -19.98
CA PRO A 279 -6.90 3.22 -19.70
C PRO A 279 -7.68 2.77 -18.47
N LEU A 280 -8.01 3.71 -17.59
CA LEU A 280 -9.04 3.53 -16.58
C LEU A 280 -10.37 4.02 -17.18
N GLU A 281 -11.23 3.08 -17.52
CA GLU A 281 -12.51 3.29 -18.18
C GLU A 281 -13.68 3.41 -17.18
N ALA A 282 -14.90 3.51 -17.71
CA ALA A 282 -16.14 3.85 -17.00
C ALA A 282 -16.32 3.18 -15.62
N ALA A 283 -16.04 1.88 -15.50
CA ALA A 283 -16.14 1.15 -14.25
C ALA A 283 -14.77 0.84 -13.61
N SER A 284 -13.71 0.60 -14.40
CA SER A 284 -12.37 0.30 -13.86
C SER A 284 -11.72 1.47 -13.13
N ALA A 285 -12.10 2.71 -13.45
CA ALA A 285 -11.70 3.89 -12.68
C ALA A 285 -12.29 3.91 -11.25
N CYS A 286 -13.32 3.10 -10.98
CA CYS A 286 -14.02 2.99 -9.71
C CYS A 286 -13.84 1.60 -9.07
N THR A 287 -12.71 0.94 -9.33
CA THR A 287 -12.42 -0.42 -8.84
C THR A 287 -12.59 -0.48 -7.32
N GLY A 288 -13.37 -1.46 -6.87
CA GLY A 288 -13.64 -1.74 -5.46
C GLY A 288 -14.67 -0.81 -4.78
N VAL A 289 -15.23 0.16 -5.51
CA VAL A 289 -16.32 1.01 -5.03
C VAL A 289 -17.65 0.42 -5.44
N TYR A 290 -18.39 -0.18 -4.50
CA TYR A 290 -19.71 -0.78 -4.77
C TYR A 290 -20.87 -0.05 -4.09
N ALA A 291 -20.60 0.65 -2.98
CA ALA A 291 -21.58 1.48 -2.28
C ALA A 291 -20.93 2.69 -1.59
N LYS A 292 -21.75 3.55 -0.98
CA LYS A 292 -21.30 4.73 -0.24
C LYS A 292 -20.34 4.31 0.88
N GLY A 293 -19.32 5.13 1.14
CA GLY A 293 -18.35 4.87 2.20
C GLY A 293 -17.33 3.78 1.87
N ALA A 294 -17.29 3.25 0.64
CA ALA A 294 -16.27 2.28 0.23
C ALA A 294 -14.84 2.85 0.35
N TYR A 295 -13.91 2.03 0.82
CA TYR A 295 -12.47 2.31 0.93
C TYR A 295 -11.70 0.98 0.76
N PRO A 296 -10.36 0.97 0.59
CA PRO A 296 -9.62 -0.27 0.39
C PRO A 296 -9.92 -1.32 1.48
N GLY A 297 -10.47 -2.47 1.10
CA GLY A 297 -10.88 -3.55 2.02
C GLY A 297 -12.32 -3.48 2.56
N TYR A 298 -13.09 -2.46 2.17
CA TYR A 298 -14.51 -2.31 2.49
C TYR A 298 -15.32 -1.91 1.25
N ALA A 299 -16.29 -2.76 0.88
CA ALA A 299 -17.08 -2.59 -0.34
C ALA A 299 -18.09 -1.42 -0.32
N GLY A 300 -18.26 -0.77 0.85
CA GLY A 300 -19.27 0.25 1.09
C GLY A 300 -20.54 -0.30 1.74
N ASP A 301 -21.48 0.60 2.01
CA ASP A 301 -22.75 0.30 2.68
C ASP A 301 -23.73 -0.43 1.74
N LEU A 302 -23.57 -1.75 1.63
CA LEU A 302 -24.35 -2.61 0.74
C LEU A 302 -25.71 -3.02 1.31
N LEU A 303 -26.63 -3.40 0.43
CA LEU A 303 -27.88 -4.03 0.82
C LEU A 303 -27.61 -5.47 1.26
N LEU A 304 -28.35 -5.91 2.28
CA LEU A 304 -28.29 -7.28 2.79
C LEU A 304 -29.61 -8.00 2.48
N ASP A 305 -29.52 -9.18 1.88
CA ASP A 305 -30.66 -10.07 1.76
C ASP A 305 -30.95 -10.70 3.12
N LYS A 306 -32.17 -10.49 3.64
CA LYS A 306 -32.53 -10.92 5.00
C LYS A 306 -32.55 -12.44 5.17
N THR A 307 -32.74 -13.19 4.08
CA THR A 307 -32.89 -14.64 4.12
C THR A 307 -31.54 -15.35 4.00
N SER A 308 -30.72 -14.94 3.03
CA SER A 308 -29.43 -15.56 2.71
C SER A 308 -28.23 -14.87 3.36
N GLY A 309 -28.38 -13.63 3.84
CA GLY A 309 -27.26 -12.79 4.28
C GLY A 309 -26.40 -12.26 3.13
N ALA A 310 -26.82 -12.47 1.87
CA ALA A 310 -26.12 -11.99 0.69
C ALA A 310 -25.97 -10.47 0.67
N SER A 311 -24.78 -9.99 0.32
CA SER A 311 -24.54 -8.56 0.10
C SER A 311 -24.66 -8.23 -1.38
N TYR A 312 -25.46 -7.21 -1.70
CA TYR A 312 -25.76 -6.82 -3.08
C TYR A 312 -26.05 -5.32 -3.17
N ASN A 313 -26.07 -4.78 -4.38
CA ASN A 313 -26.50 -3.40 -4.62
C ASN A 313 -27.47 -3.25 -5.80
N ALA A 314 -27.85 -4.35 -6.47
CA ALA A 314 -28.80 -4.36 -7.56
C ALA A 314 -29.64 -5.65 -7.58
N ASN A 315 -30.95 -5.49 -7.80
CA ASN A 315 -31.86 -6.60 -8.12
C ASN A 315 -31.91 -6.80 -9.64
N GLY A 316 -31.87 -8.06 -10.09
CA GLY A 316 -32.07 -8.44 -11.48
C GLY A 316 -33.29 -9.33 -11.69
N ASP A 317 -33.42 -9.84 -12.90
CA ASP A 317 -34.46 -10.77 -13.32
C ASP A 317 -34.41 -12.08 -12.55
N ASN A 318 -35.50 -12.84 -12.61
CA ASN A 318 -35.61 -14.18 -12.02
C ASN A 318 -35.26 -14.23 -10.52
N GLY A 319 -35.45 -13.12 -9.80
CA GLY A 319 -35.15 -13.00 -8.37
C GLY A 319 -33.66 -12.93 -8.04
N ARG A 320 -32.80 -12.78 -9.03
CA ARG A 320 -31.34 -12.70 -8.87
C ARG A 320 -30.93 -11.37 -8.24
N LYS A 321 -29.82 -11.41 -7.50
CA LYS A 321 -29.21 -10.23 -6.88
C LYS A 321 -27.76 -10.14 -7.32
N TYR A 322 -27.25 -8.93 -7.47
CA TYR A 322 -25.91 -8.70 -7.99
C TYR A 322 -25.20 -7.58 -7.25
N LEU A 323 -23.87 -7.68 -7.22
CA LEU A 323 -22.98 -6.61 -6.80
C LEU A 323 -22.32 -6.02 -8.04
N LEU A 324 -22.58 -4.75 -8.30
CA LEU A 324 -22.15 -4.05 -9.50
C LEU A 324 -21.21 -2.89 -9.15
N PRO A 325 -20.13 -2.67 -9.90
CA PRO A 325 -19.20 -1.58 -9.62
C PRO A 325 -19.86 -0.22 -9.80
N ALA A 326 -19.39 0.79 -9.08
CA ALA A 326 -19.70 2.16 -9.39
C ALA A 326 -19.20 2.51 -10.80
N ILE A 327 -19.92 3.42 -11.46
CA ILE A 327 -19.55 3.93 -12.78
C ILE A 327 -19.20 5.42 -12.62
N VAL A 328 -18.13 5.88 -13.26
CA VAL A 328 -17.77 7.30 -13.27
C VAL A 328 -18.92 8.10 -13.85
N ASP A 329 -19.34 9.17 -13.17
CA ASP A 329 -20.24 10.14 -13.78
C ASP A 329 -19.41 11.04 -14.72
N PRO A 330 -19.65 11.02 -16.05
CA PRO A 330 -18.82 11.75 -17.01
C PRO A 330 -18.96 13.28 -16.87
N LYS A 331 -19.93 13.79 -16.11
CA LYS A 331 -20.05 15.23 -15.80
C LYS A 331 -19.18 15.64 -14.61
N THR A 332 -19.16 14.84 -13.55
CA THR A 332 -18.48 15.19 -12.29
C THR A 332 -17.11 14.52 -12.14
N SER A 333 -16.79 13.52 -12.96
CA SER A 333 -15.61 12.64 -12.84
C SER A 333 -15.53 11.90 -11.50
N ALA A 334 -16.63 11.82 -10.74
CA ALA A 334 -16.71 11.07 -9.49
C ALA A 334 -17.36 9.69 -9.70
N CYS A 335 -16.99 8.72 -8.88
CA CYS A 335 -17.62 7.40 -8.87
C CYS A 335 -19.05 7.48 -8.35
N SER A 336 -20.03 7.15 -9.20
CA SER A 336 -21.45 7.15 -8.86
C SER A 336 -21.91 5.74 -8.49
N THR A 337 -22.25 5.55 -7.21
CA THR A 337 -22.89 4.32 -6.71
C THR A 337 -24.41 4.41 -6.85
N LEU A 338 -25.12 3.29 -7.01
CA LEU A 338 -26.59 3.31 -7.18
C LEU A 338 -27.34 4.02 -6.06
N LEU A 339 -26.88 3.84 -4.82
CA LEU A 339 -27.52 4.38 -3.63
C LEU A 339 -27.41 5.91 -3.54
N SER A 340 -26.45 6.53 -4.24
CA SER A 340 -26.25 7.98 -4.25
C SER A 340 -27.18 8.71 -5.24
N VAL A 341 -27.70 8.02 -6.26
CA VAL A 341 -28.56 8.62 -7.30
C VAL A 341 -29.99 8.86 -6.78
N ILE A 342 -30.42 8.08 -5.79
CA ILE A 342 -31.76 8.14 -5.19
C ILE A 342 -31.90 9.37 -4.27
N PHE A 343 -30.82 9.78 -3.60
CA PHE A 343 -30.86 10.89 -2.63
C PHE A 343 -30.97 12.28 -3.29
N THR A 344 -30.41 12.44 -4.50
CA THR A 344 -30.52 13.69 -5.28
C THR A 344 -31.93 13.97 -5.82
N LEU A 345 -32.80 12.95 -5.89
CA LEU A 345 -34.19 13.13 -6.32
C LEU A 345 -35.11 13.58 -5.16
N PHE A 346 -34.71 13.30 -3.91
CA PHE A 346 -35.46 13.70 -2.71
C PHE A 346 -35.09 15.09 -2.19
N LEU A 347 -33.90 15.61 -2.54
CA LEU A 347 -33.39 16.89 -2.02
C LEU A 347 -34.11 18.14 -2.60
N THR A 348 -34.91 17.99 -3.66
CA THR A 348 -35.62 19.12 -4.30
C THR A 348 -37.03 19.37 -3.73
N ILE A 349 -37.55 18.51 -2.84
CA ILE A 349 -38.95 18.61 -2.37
C ILE A 349 -39.06 18.99 -0.88
N SER A 350 -37.99 18.88 -0.07
CA SER A 350 -38.08 19.05 1.39
C SER A 350 -37.46 20.33 1.96
N LEU A 351 -37.48 21.43 1.20
CA LEU A 351 -37.22 22.78 1.72
C LEU A 351 -38.50 23.37 2.32
N LEU A 352 -39.07 22.73 3.35
CA LEU A 352 -40.07 23.30 4.26
C LEU A 352 -40.38 22.26 5.35
N GLN A 353 -39.61 22.27 6.44
CA GLN A 353 -40.13 22.32 7.82
C GLN A 353 -38.98 22.19 8.83
N LEU A 354 -38.93 23.17 9.73
CA LEU A 354 -38.00 23.26 10.85
C LEU A 354 -38.31 22.21 11.94
N SER A 355 -37.23 21.88 12.67
CA SER A 355 -37.18 21.47 14.08
C SER A 355 -37.91 20.17 14.49
N SER A 356 -37.12 19.11 14.63
CA SER A 356 -37.07 18.30 15.86
C SER A 356 -35.89 17.34 15.78
N ALA A 357 -34.82 17.63 16.53
CA ALA A 357 -33.74 16.68 16.74
C ALA A 357 -34.27 15.51 17.59
N ARG A 358 -34.82 14.50 16.92
CA ARG A 358 -35.07 13.18 17.52
C ARG A 358 -33.81 12.35 17.33
N LYS A 359 -33.15 12.08 18.45
CA LYS A 359 -32.06 11.11 18.60
C LYS A 359 -32.56 9.75 18.10
N LEU A 360 -32.19 9.37 16.88
CA LEU A 360 -32.41 8.05 16.33
C LEU A 360 -31.20 7.19 16.67
N THR A 361 -31.45 6.23 17.56
CA THR A 361 -30.60 5.08 17.85
C THR A 361 -30.51 4.22 16.60
N GLU A 362 -29.42 4.36 15.86
CA GLU A 362 -29.08 3.56 14.69
C GLU A 362 -28.33 2.29 15.16
N SER A 363 -28.83 1.12 14.76
CA SER A 363 -28.19 -0.15 15.11
C SER A 363 -27.02 -0.42 14.15
N ASP A 364 -25.87 0.16 14.46
CA ASP A 364 -24.59 -0.32 13.95
C ASP A 364 -24.40 -1.77 14.40
N GLN A 365 -24.42 -2.73 13.47
CA GLN A 365 -23.60 -3.94 13.66
C GLN A 365 -22.15 -3.60 13.31
N GLN A 366 -21.57 -2.74 14.15
CA GLN A 366 -20.14 -2.68 14.36
C GLN A 366 -19.66 -4.12 14.58
N LEU A 367 -18.70 -4.61 13.79
CA LEU A 367 -18.06 -5.92 14.03
C LEU A 367 -17.42 -5.87 15.41
N LYS A 368 -18.15 -6.36 16.42
CA LYS A 368 -17.75 -6.31 17.83
C LYS A 368 -16.77 -7.43 18.10
N PHE A 369 -15.68 -7.10 18.76
CA PHE A 369 -14.79 -8.08 19.35
C PHE A 369 -15.55 -8.82 20.45
N GLN A 370 -15.95 -10.06 20.18
CA GLN A 370 -16.93 -10.76 21.00
C GLN A 370 -16.53 -12.20 21.31
N PHE A 371 -17.14 -12.74 22.36
CA PHE A 371 -16.94 -14.12 22.78
C PHE A 371 -17.91 -15.06 22.04
N HIS A 372 -17.38 -16.05 21.34
CA HIS A 372 -18.16 -17.00 20.53
C HIS A 372 -18.44 -18.33 21.26
N LYS A 373 -18.45 -18.28 22.60
CA LYS A 373 -18.85 -19.39 23.50
C LYS A 373 -18.00 -20.66 23.42
N GLY A 374 -16.82 -20.58 22.81
CA GLY A 374 -15.84 -21.66 22.79
C GLY A 374 -14.98 -21.73 24.04
N PRO A 375 -14.22 -22.82 24.22
CA PRO A 375 -13.33 -22.95 25.36
C PRO A 375 -12.18 -21.96 25.27
N LEU A 376 -11.87 -21.30 26.38
CA LEU A 376 -10.57 -20.66 26.60
C LEU A 376 -9.62 -21.66 27.27
N LEU A 377 -8.31 -21.42 27.19
CA LEU A 377 -7.36 -22.23 27.96
C LEU A 377 -7.42 -21.82 29.43
N THR A 378 -7.51 -22.81 30.32
CA THR A 378 -7.71 -22.59 31.75
C THR A 378 -6.82 -23.50 32.58
N GLY A 379 -6.50 -23.08 33.81
CA GLY A 379 -5.66 -23.84 34.73
C GLY A 379 -4.16 -23.69 34.46
N LYS A 380 -3.38 -24.68 34.87
CA LYS A 380 -1.92 -24.70 34.70
C LYS A 380 -1.57 -25.28 33.33
N ILE A 381 -1.03 -24.44 32.45
CA ILE A 381 -0.68 -24.81 31.08
C ILE A 381 0.83 -24.68 30.88
N SER A 382 1.44 -25.74 30.36
CA SER A 382 2.87 -25.79 30.01
C SER A 382 3.10 -25.22 28.61
N VAL A 383 4.01 -24.27 28.45
CA VAL A 383 4.43 -23.77 27.13
C VAL A 383 5.72 -24.49 26.73
N ASN A 384 5.60 -25.50 25.86
CA ASN A 384 6.73 -26.27 25.38
C ASN A 384 7.34 -25.58 24.15
N LEU A 385 8.67 -25.51 24.08
CA LEU A 385 9.38 -24.88 22.97
C LEU A 385 10.07 -25.95 22.11
N ILE A 386 9.75 -25.99 20.82
CA ILE A 386 10.37 -26.87 19.83
C ILE A 386 11.24 -26.02 18.93
N TRP A 387 12.55 -26.05 19.15
CA TRP A 387 13.57 -25.31 18.41
C TRP A 387 13.99 -26.10 17.17
N TYR A 388 13.61 -25.62 15.99
CA TYR A 388 13.93 -26.29 14.72
C TYR A 388 14.97 -25.50 13.93
N GLY A 389 16.15 -26.08 13.77
CA GLY A 389 17.34 -25.42 13.23
C GLY A 389 18.28 -24.91 14.33
N LYS A 390 19.30 -24.15 13.92
CA LYS A 390 20.38 -23.71 14.82
C LYS A 390 20.04 -22.39 15.52
N PHE A 391 19.78 -22.46 16.82
CA PHE A 391 19.63 -21.28 17.69
C PHE A 391 20.80 -21.18 18.65
N LYS A 392 21.35 -19.99 18.84
CA LYS A 392 22.38 -19.76 19.87
C LYS A 392 21.77 -19.92 21.27
N PRO A 393 22.55 -20.33 22.29
CA PRO A 393 22.07 -20.35 23.68
C PRO A 393 21.49 -19.00 24.14
N SER A 394 22.10 -17.88 23.71
CA SER A 394 21.61 -16.53 24.00
C SER A 394 20.25 -16.23 23.35
N GLN A 395 20.02 -16.72 22.13
CA GLN A 395 18.74 -16.58 21.42
C GLN A 395 17.63 -17.40 22.10
N ARG A 396 17.97 -18.61 22.54
CA ARG A 396 17.04 -19.44 23.32
C ARG A 396 16.65 -18.77 24.63
N ALA A 397 17.63 -18.19 25.33
CA ALA A 397 17.42 -17.48 26.57
C ALA A 397 16.39 -16.34 26.44
N ILE A 398 16.41 -15.56 25.35
CA ILE A 398 15.44 -14.45 25.11
C ILE A 398 14.00 -14.95 25.19
N ILE A 399 13.67 -16.03 24.47
CA ILE A 399 12.28 -16.53 24.45
C ILE A 399 11.97 -17.30 25.74
N THR A 400 12.90 -18.07 26.31
CA THR A 400 12.63 -18.76 27.58
C THR A 400 12.39 -17.78 28.72
N ASP A 401 13.18 -16.70 28.80
CA ASP A 401 13.01 -15.64 29.78
C ASP A 401 11.68 -14.91 29.58
N PHE A 402 11.27 -14.67 28.32
CA PHE A 402 9.95 -14.09 28.02
C PHE A 402 8.81 -14.97 28.56
N ILE A 403 8.87 -16.28 28.32
CA ILE A 403 7.84 -17.22 28.80
C ILE A 403 7.80 -17.31 30.32
N THR A 404 8.95 -17.32 31.02
CA THR A 404 8.96 -17.31 32.50
C THR A 404 8.35 -16.01 33.05
N SER A 405 8.65 -14.88 32.39
CA SER A 405 8.18 -13.55 32.76
C SER A 405 6.66 -13.37 32.75
N LEU A 406 5.92 -14.24 32.04
CA LEU A 406 4.45 -14.22 32.01
C LEU A 406 3.83 -14.56 33.38
N SER A 407 4.57 -15.27 34.23
CA SER A 407 4.10 -15.82 35.51
C SER A 407 4.80 -15.23 36.74
N SER A 408 5.71 -14.28 36.53
CA SER A 408 6.52 -13.72 37.61
C SER A 408 5.68 -12.95 38.64
N PRO A 409 5.92 -13.16 39.95
CA PRO A 409 5.18 -12.47 40.99
C PRO A 409 5.41 -10.96 40.91
N ILE A 410 4.32 -10.20 40.79
CA ILE A 410 4.35 -8.74 40.76
C ILE A 410 4.82 -8.25 42.13
N LYS A 411 6.09 -7.85 42.26
CA LYS A 411 6.66 -7.35 43.52
C LYS A 411 6.18 -5.91 43.77
N PRO A 412 5.42 -5.63 44.86
CA PRO A 412 4.75 -4.33 45.04
C PRO A 412 5.66 -3.14 45.34
N LYS A 413 6.98 -3.31 45.53
CA LYS A 413 7.83 -2.27 46.14
C LYS A 413 9.16 -1.93 45.46
N THR A 414 9.59 -2.61 44.38
CA THR A 414 10.95 -2.35 43.82
C THR A 414 11.13 -2.44 42.30
N THR A 415 10.11 -2.77 41.51
CA THR A 415 10.26 -2.87 40.04
C THR A 415 9.54 -1.75 39.30
N THR A 416 10.31 -1.01 38.51
CA THR A 416 9.86 -0.01 37.53
C THR A 416 8.77 -0.57 36.62
N GLN A 417 7.55 -0.05 36.75
CA GLN A 417 6.45 -0.34 35.82
C GLN A 417 6.75 0.26 34.44
N PRO A 418 6.28 -0.38 33.34
CA PRO A 418 5.48 -1.61 33.19
C PRO A 418 6.27 -2.94 33.03
N SER A 419 5.63 -4.11 33.26
CA SER A 419 6.25 -5.47 33.21
C SER A 419 5.48 -6.47 32.32
N VAL A 420 6.14 -7.56 31.89
CA VAL A 420 5.54 -8.65 31.08
C VAL A 420 4.39 -9.33 31.83
N ALA A 421 4.55 -9.59 33.14
CA ALA A 421 3.49 -10.16 33.96
C ALA A 421 2.26 -9.24 34.04
N THR A 422 2.47 -7.92 34.12
CA THR A 422 1.38 -6.92 34.08
C THR A 422 0.66 -6.91 32.73
N TRP A 423 1.40 -7.04 31.63
CA TRP A 423 0.83 -7.20 30.29
C TRP A 423 0.00 -8.46 30.19
N TRP A 424 0.56 -9.61 30.59
CA TRP A 424 -0.13 -10.89 30.54
C TRP A 424 -1.42 -10.88 31.35
N LYS A 425 -1.42 -10.21 32.50
CA LYS A 425 -2.60 -10.03 33.35
C LYS A 425 -3.78 -9.37 32.64
N SER A 426 -3.58 -8.59 31.57
CA SER A 426 -4.69 -8.02 30.81
C SER A 426 -5.59 -9.10 30.17
N THR A 427 -5.05 -10.30 29.93
CA THR A 427 -5.81 -11.45 29.43
C THR A 427 -6.85 -11.95 30.44
N GLU A 428 -6.69 -11.69 31.76
CA GLU A 428 -7.67 -12.07 32.79
C GLU A 428 -9.05 -11.45 32.53
N LYS A 429 -9.12 -10.25 31.92
CA LYS A 429 -10.37 -9.57 31.56
C LYS A 429 -11.28 -10.42 30.67
N TYR A 430 -10.69 -11.28 29.84
CA TYR A 430 -11.42 -12.17 28.95
C TYR A 430 -12.14 -13.27 29.72
N TYR A 431 -11.56 -13.76 30.82
CA TYR A 431 -12.17 -14.81 31.64
C TYR A 431 -13.27 -14.27 32.54
N GLN A 432 -13.08 -13.06 33.08
CA GLN A 432 -14.05 -12.38 33.96
C GLN A 432 -15.41 -12.12 33.30
N LEU A 433 -15.46 -12.02 31.97
CA LEU A 433 -16.68 -11.80 31.19
C LEU A 433 -17.43 -13.08 30.83
N THR A 434 -16.84 -14.25 31.13
CA THR A 434 -17.51 -15.54 30.92
C THR A 434 -18.29 -15.92 32.19
N ASN A 435 -19.55 -16.35 32.04
CA ASN A 435 -20.48 -16.66 33.16
C ASN A 435 -20.06 -17.84 34.07
N ASN A 436 -18.81 -18.28 34.04
CA ASN A 436 -18.31 -19.35 34.90
C ASN A 436 -17.89 -18.77 36.26
N LYS A 437 -18.73 -18.94 37.28
CA LYS A 437 -18.50 -18.56 38.69
C LYS A 437 -17.31 -19.27 39.39
N LYS A 438 -16.42 -19.94 38.67
CA LYS A 438 -15.16 -20.47 39.23
C LYS A 438 -14.03 -19.52 38.86
N SER A 439 -13.24 -19.08 39.84
CA SER A 439 -11.98 -18.37 39.59
C SER A 439 -11.12 -19.19 38.64
N VAL A 440 -11.04 -18.73 37.39
CA VAL A 440 -10.21 -19.34 36.36
C VAL A 440 -8.93 -18.53 36.28
N ASN A 441 -7.91 -18.93 37.03
CA ASN A 441 -6.57 -18.38 36.88
C ASN A 441 -5.83 -19.23 35.84
N LEU A 442 -5.66 -18.70 34.63
CA LEU A 442 -4.72 -19.25 33.66
C LEU A 442 -3.30 -18.96 34.16
N ALA A 443 -2.53 -20.02 34.42
CA ALA A 443 -1.12 -19.92 34.76
C ALA A 443 -0.31 -20.59 33.66
N LEU A 444 0.47 -19.80 32.92
CA LEU A 444 1.45 -20.31 31.97
C LEU A 444 2.77 -20.56 32.69
N SER A 445 3.45 -21.64 32.34
CA SER A 445 4.80 -21.95 32.82
C SER A 445 5.65 -22.49 31.69
N LEU A 446 6.95 -22.22 31.74
CA LEU A 446 7.89 -22.78 30.77
C LEU A 446 7.90 -24.31 30.91
N GLY A 447 7.66 -24.98 29.79
CA GLY A 447 7.59 -26.43 29.70
C GLY A 447 8.87 -27.09 29.20
N THR A 448 8.68 -28.24 28.59
CA THR A 448 9.77 -28.99 27.93
C THR A 448 10.33 -28.22 26.74
N GLN A 449 11.63 -28.36 26.52
CA GLN A 449 12.31 -27.82 25.34
C GLN A 449 12.85 -28.96 24.48
N ILE A 450 12.53 -28.95 23.19
CA ILE A 450 12.96 -29.96 22.22
C ILE A 450 13.85 -29.25 21.20
N LEU A 451 15.07 -29.75 21.01
CA LEU A 451 16.02 -29.19 20.04
C LEU A 451 16.18 -30.11 18.84
N ASP A 452 15.95 -29.58 17.64
CA ASP A 452 16.09 -30.25 16.35
C ASP A 452 17.09 -29.46 15.49
N GLU A 453 18.35 -29.44 15.92
CA GLU A 453 19.43 -28.69 15.27
C GLU A 453 19.92 -29.36 13.96
N LYS A 454 19.47 -30.59 13.70
CA LYS A 454 19.83 -31.39 12.52
C LYS A 454 18.86 -31.22 11.35
N TYR A 455 17.82 -30.39 11.49
CA TYR A 455 16.80 -30.18 10.46
C TYR A 455 16.13 -31.50 10.03
N SER A 456 15.55 -32.24 10.98
CA SER A 456 15.03 -33.61 10.74
C SER A 456 14.00 -33.77 9.61
N LEU A 457 13.38 -32.67 9.15
CA LEU A 457 12.40 -32.62 8.07
C LEU A 457 12.87 -31.75 6.87
N GLY A 458 14.14 -31.36 6.83
CA GLY A 458 14.72 -30.46 5.83
C GLY A 458 14.63 -28.96 6.20
N LYS A 459 15.24 -28.10 5.38
CA LYS A 459 15.23 -26.63 5.58
C LYS A 459 14.05 -25.92 4.93
N SER A 460 13.12 -26.66 4.32
CA SER A 460 11.88 -26.15 3.76
C SER A 460 10.72 -26.94 4.36
N LEU A 461 9.83 -26.28 5.09
CA LEU A 461 8.74 -26.92 5.82
C LEU A 461 7.37 -26.49 5.29
N THR A 462 6.51 -27.49 5.11
CA THR A 462 5.08 -27.32 4.91
C THR A 462 4.33 -27.18 6.23
N THR A 463 3.09 -26.68 6.21
CA THR A 463 2.22 -26.61 7.39
C THR A 463 2.02 -27.97 8.09
N ASN A 464 1.94 -29.06 7.31
CA ASN A 464 1.82 -30.40 7.87
C ASN A 464 3.08 -30.84 8.63
N GLN A 465 4.26 -30.42 8.17
CA GLN A 465 5.51 -30.69 8.87
C GLN A 465 5.62 -29.87 10.17
N ILE A 466 5.10 -28.64 10.20
CA ILE A 466 4.97 -27.86 11.45
C ILE A 466 4.10 -28.60 12.48
N LEU A 467 2.95 -29.14 12.07
CA LEU A 467 2.09 -29.95 12.93
C LEU A 467 2.81 -31.21 13.46
N LYS A 468 3.60 -31.85 12.61
CA LYS A 468 4.43 -33.01 12.98
C LYS A 468 5.53 -32.64 13.99
N LEU A 469 6.08 -31.42 13.93
CA LEU A 469 7.01 -30.93 14.93
C LEU A 469 6.30 -30.59 16.25
N ALA A 470 5.15 -29.93 16.19
CA ALA A 470 4.35 -29.58 17.35
C ALA A 470 3.86 -30.82 18.13
N SER A 471 3.57 -31.93 17.42
CA SER A 471 3.12 -33.17 18.05
C SER A 471 4.20 -33.91 18.86
N LYS A 472 5.49 -33.52 18.72
CA LYS A 472 6.59 -34.03 19.55
C LYS A 472 6.50 -33.55 21.00
N GLY A 473 5.85 -32.40 21.25
CA GLY A 473 5.64 -31.86 22.58
C GLY A 473 4.46 -32.54 23.32
N GLN A 474 4.30 -32.24 24.61
CA GLN A 474 3.18 -32.74 25.40
C GLN A 474 1.84 -32.29 24.81
N GLN A 475 0.86 -33.20 24.76
CA GLN A 475 -0.43 -32.96 24.07
C GLN A 475 -1.60 -32.70 25.03
N GLN A 476 -1.33 -32.58 26.34
CA GLN A 476 -2.33 -32.31 27.36
C GLN A 476 -1.87 -31.17 28.25
N ASN A 477 -2.76 -30.23 28.56
CA ASN A 477 -2.48 -29.05 29.38
C ASN A 477 -1.21 -28.31 28.92
N ALA A 478 -1.03 -28.22 27.60
CA ALA A 478 0.18 -27.67 27.01
C ALA A 478 -0.10 -26.93 25.70
N ILE A 479 0.76 -25.95 25.41
CA ILE A 479 0.88 -25.26 24.13
C ILE A 479 2.24 -25.62 23.56
N ASN A 480 2.27 -26.18 22.35
CA ASN A 480 3.52 -26.56 21.67
C ASN A 480 3.93 -25.47 20.68
N VAL A 481 4.97 -24.71 21.01
CA VAL A 481 5.46 -23.58 20.20
C VAL A 481 6.64 -24.06 19.36
N VAL A 482 6.46 -24.13 18.05
CA VAL A 482 7.52 -24.45 17.08
C VAL A 482 8.21 -23.17 16.64
N LEU A 483 9.51 -23.08 16.87
CA LEU A 483 10.35 -21.92 16.54
C LEU A 483 11.33 -22.33 15.47
N THR A 484 11.24 -21.75 14.27
CA THR A 484 12.13 -22.09 13.14
C THR A 484 13.25 -21.06 13.01
N ALA A 485 14.49 -21.53 12.85
CA ALA A 485 15.68 -20.68 12.70
C ALA A 485 15.63 -19.85 11.41
N ALA A 486 16.47 -18.82 11.32
CA ALA A 486 16.44 -17.84 10.22
C ALA A 486 16.69 -18.48 8.84
N ASP A 487 17.42 -19.59 8.81
CA ASP A 487 17.77 -20.33 7.60
C ASP A 487 16.75 -21.43 7.21
N VAL A 488 15.57 -21.43 7.81
CA VAL A 488 14.48 -22.37 7.52
C VAL A 488 13.36 -21.66 6.76
N LEU A 489 13.08 -22.12 5.55
CA LEU A 489 11.93 -21.70 4.76
C LEU A 489 10.68 -22.42 5.27
N VAL A 490 9.56 -21.70 5.38
CA VAL A 490 8.27 -22.28 5.74
C VAL A 490 7.20 -21.72 4.80
N ASP A 491 6.28 -22.56 4.34
CA ASP A 491 5.21 -22.15 3.43
C ASP A 491 4.44 -20.93 3.97
N GLY A 492 4.41 -19.85 3.19
CA GLY A 492 3.71 -18.60 3.52
C GLY A 492 4.44 -17.69 4.52
N PHE A 493 5.60 -18.10 5.05
CA PHE A 493 6.46 -17.23 5.83
C PHE A 493 6.94 -16.07 4.96
N CYS A 494 6.96 -14.85 5.51
CA CYS A 494 7.45 -13.66 4.81
C CYS A 494 6.66 -13.18 3.58
N SER A 495 5.59 -13.89 3.21
CA SER A 495 4.68 -13.50 2.13
C SER A 495 3.28 -13.19 2.63
N SER A 496 2.84 -13.86 3.70
CA SER A 496 1.48 -13.68 4.25
C SER A 496 1.38 -13.79 5.77
N ARG A 497 2.41 -14.31 6.46
CA ARG A 497 2.40 -14.45 7.93
C ARG A 497 3.81 -14.55 8.52
N CYS A 498 3.92 -14.19 9.79
CA CYS A 498 5.14 -14.32 10.61
C CYS A 498 5.09 -15.51 11.57
N GLY A 499 3.91 -16.11 11.68
CA GLY A 499 3.61 -17.27 12.50
C GLY A 499 2.15 -17.67 12.37
N THR A 500 1.74 -18.72 13.05
CA THR A 500 0.36 -19.17 13.14
C THR A 500 0.12 -19.85 14.47
N HIS A 501 -1.14 -19.97 14.89
CA HIS A 501 -1.54 -20.84 15.97
C HIS A 501 -2.76 -21.64 15.55
N GLY A 502 -3.01 -22.74 16.24
CA GLY A 502 -4.18 -23.57 15.98
C GLY A 502 -4.25 -24.75 16.93
N SER A 503 -5.05 -25.74 16.55
CA SER A 503 -5.17 -26.98 17.30
C SER A 503 -5.08 -28.20 16.40
N SER A 504 -4.61 -29.30 16.97
CA SER A 504 -4.56 -30.60 16.29
C SER A 504 -4.93 -31.72 17.25
N TYR A 505 -5.31 -32.88 16.71
CA TYR A 505 -5.61 -34.05 17.51
C TYR A 505 -4.32 -34.80 17.86
N GLY A 506 -4.12 -35.05 19.15
CA GLY A 506 -3.04 -35.85 19.67
C GLY A 506 -3.23 -37.36 19.44
N ALA A 507 -2.24 -38.13 19.90
CA ALA A 507 -2.28 -39.58 19.94
C ALA A 507 -3.47 -40.07 20.79
N ARG A 508 -3.99 -41.26 20.45
CA ARG A 508 -5.05 -41.89 21.27
C ARG A 508 -4.47 -42.29 22.62
N VAL A 509 -5.06 -41.77 23.69
CA VAL A 509 -4.80 -42.20 25.07
C VAL A 509 -6.11 -42.76 25.62
N ASN A 510 -6.11 -44.01 26.08
CA ASN A 510 -7.31 -44.72 26.56
C ASN A 510 -8.49 -44.64 25.58
N GLY A 511 -8.22 -44.82 24.28
CA GLY A 511 -9.23 -44.78 23.21
C GLY A 511 -9.72 -43.38 22.80
N LYS A 512 -9.38 -42.30 23.52
CA LYS A 512 -9.81 -40.92 23.23
C LYS A 512 -8.68 -40.11 22.59
N ARG A 513 -9.03 -39.23 21.63
CA ARG A 513 -8.10 -38.24 21.05
C ARG A 513 -8.36 -36.87 21.68
N ASN A 514 -7.37 -36.33 22.37
CA ASN A 514 -7.44 -34.97 22.91
C ASN A 514 -6.89 -33.98 21.88
N LYS A 515 -7.51 -32.79 21.79
CA LYS A 515 -6.92 -31.69 21.02
C LYS A 515 -5.82 -31.02 21.85
N PHE A 516 -4.73 -30.67 21.20
CA PHE A 516 -3.69 -29.81 21.77
C PHE A 516 -3.56 -28.54 20.95
N ALA A 517 -3.16 -27.45 21.59
CA ALA A 517 -2.90 -26.18 20.93
C ALA A 517 -1.42 -26.10 20.50
N TYR A 518 -1.16 -25.49 19.36
CA TYR A 518 0.18 -25.25 18.86
C TYR A 518 0.33 -23.83 18.34
N ILE A 519 1.56 -23.34 18.37
CA ILE A 519 1.99 -22.08 17.77
C ILE A 519 3.19 -22.41 16.87
N TRP A 520 3.33 -21.71 15.76
CA TRP A 520 4.58 -21.63 15.01
C TRP A 520 4.97 -20.17 14.80
N VAL A 521 6.25 -19.86 14.96
CA VAL A 521 6.85 -18.56 14.65
C VAL A 521 8.19 -18.78 13.97
N GLY A 522 8.43 -18.07 12.86
CA GLY A 522 9.70 -18.09 12.15
C GLY A 522 10.61 -16.93 12.52
N ASN A 523 11.92 -17.18 12.59
CA ASN A 523 12.91 -16.11 12.68
C ASN A 523 13.04 -15.41 11.31
N SER A 524 12.68 -14.13 11.27
CA SER A 524 12.61 -13.35 10.02
C SER A 524 13.90 -12.63 9.65
N GLU A 525 14.94 -12.70 10.50
CA GLU A 525 16.20 -11.96 10.40
C GLU A 525 16.79 -11.94 8.98
N THR A 526 16.82 -13.07 8.29
CA THR A 526 17.44 -13.21 6.96
C THR A 526 16.45 -13.28 5.80
N GLN A 527 15.14 -13.27 6.06
CA GLN A 527 14.12 -13.49 5.02
C GLN A 527 13.22 -12.26 4.82
N CYS A 528 12.70 -11.67 5.90
CA CYS A 528 11.74 -10.57 5.85
C CYS A 528 11.66 -9.79 7.17
N ALA A 529 12.79 -9.43 7.74
CA ALA A 529 12.83 -8.70 9.00
C ALA A 529 11.93 -7.43 8.95
N GLY A 530 11.87 -6.75 7.80
CA GLY A 530 10.98 -5.60 7.59
C GLY A 530 9.47 -5.87 7.68
N GLN A 531 9.02 -7.12 7.65
CA GLN A 531 7.61 -7.45 7.90
C GLN A 531 7.43 -8.03 9.31
N CYS A 532 8.25 -9.02 9.66
CA CYS A 532 8.02 -9.85 10.83
C CYS A 532 8.82 -9.45 12.07
N ALA A 533 9.76 -8.53 11.92
CA ALA A 533 10.47 -7.88 13.01
C ALA A 533 10.22 -6.37 13.05
N TRP A 534 9.22 -5.84 12.34
CA TRP A 534 8.78 -4.46 12.55
C TRP A 534 8.30 -4.30 14.01
N PRO A 535 8.67 -3.22 14.73
CA PRO A 535 9.37 -2.02 14.27
C PRO A 535 10.91 -2.04 14.40
N PHE A 536 11.54 -3.18 14.69
CA PHE A 536 13.00 -3.31 14.83
C PHE A 536 13.77 -3.46 13.52
N HIS A 537 13.04 -3.54 12.40
CA HIS A 537 13.61 -3.50 11.06
C HIS A 537 12.75 -2.62 10.16
N GLN A 538 13.38 -2.03 9.13
CA GLN A 538 12.74 -1.09 8.23
C GLN A 538 11.60 -1.79 7.48
N PRO A 539 10.38 -1.22 7.47
CA PRO A 539 9.23 -1.87 6.88
C PRO A 539 9.35 -2.00 5.35
N ILE A 540 8.98 -3.16 4.79
CA ILE A 540 9.03 -3.41 3.33
C ILE A 540 8.02 -2.52 2.58
N TYR A 541 6.90 -2.19 3.22
CA TYR A 541 5.83 -1.34 2.69
C TYR A 541 5.34 -0.37 3.78
N GLY A 542 4.86 0.81 3.40
CA GLY A 542 4.37 1.83 4.34
C GLY A 542 5.45 2.86 4.73
N PRO A 543 5.18 3.72 5.73
CA PRO A 543 6.09 4.80 6.10
C PRO A 543 7.45 4.25 6.56
N GLN A 544 8.51 4.77 5.94
CA GLN A 544 9.88 4.30 6.11
C GLN A 544 10.54 4.94 7.33
N SER A 545 9.91 4.81 8.50
CA SER A 545 10.47 5.27 9.76
C SER A 545 11.73 4.48 10.12
N ALA A 546 12.67 5.15 10.80
CA ALA A 546 13.87 4.50 11.30
C ALA A 546 13.48 3.32 12.21
N PRO A 547 14.13 2.15 12.06
CA PRO A 547 13.85 1.02 12.93
C PRO A 547 14.17 1.36 14.38
N LEU A 548 13.34 0.85 15.29
CA LEU A 548 13.61 0.94 16.72
C LEU A 548 14.75 0.00 17.11
N VAL A 549 15.50 0.37 18.15
CA VAL A 549 16.53 -0.53 18.69
C VAL A 549 15.87 -1.70 19.40
N ALA A 550 16.22 -2.91 18.98
CA ALA A 550 15.69 -4.15 19.50
C ALA A 550 16.13 -4.38 20.97
N PRO A 551 15.21 -4.70 21.90
CA PRO A 551 15.51 -4.65 23.33
C PRO A 551 16.43 -5.75 23.85
N ASN A 552 16.64 -6.82 23.08
CA ASN A 552 17.59 -7.88 23.41
C ASN A 552 18.76 -7.94 22.43
N ASN A 553 18.95 -6.89 21.61
CA ASN A 553 20.00 -6.79 20.61
C ASN A 553 19.98 -7.96 19.59
N ASP A 554 18.79 -8.50 19.30
CA ASP A 554 18.59 -9.52 18.29
C ASP A 554 17.27 -9.24 17.57
N VAL A 555 17.34 -8.55 16.43
CA VAL A 555 16.15 -8.13 15.64
C VAL A 555 15.25 -9.32 15.30
N GLY A 556 15.85 -10.45 14.93
CA GLY A 556 15.12 -11.67 14.59
C GLY A 556 14.33 -12.18 15.78
N LEU A 557 14.99 -12.39 16.93
CA LEU A 557 14.38 -12.94 18.13
C LEU A 557 13.44 -11.95 18.83
N ASP A 558 13.75 -10.66 18.85
CA ASP A 558 12.85 -9.62 19.36
C ASP A 558 11.58 -9.51 18.50
N GLY A 559 11.70 -9.65 17.18
CA GLY A 559 10.56 -9.82 16.28
C GLY A 559 9.79 -11.12 16.56
N MET A 560 10.48 -12.23 16.80
CA MET A 560 9.82 -13.48 17.22
C MET A 560 9.05 -13.31 18.53
N VAL A 561 9.57 -12.56 19.51
CA VAL A 561 8.86 -12.30 20.77
C VAL A 561 7.54 -11.56 20.54
N ILE A 562 7.51 -10.53 19.67
CA ILE A 562 6.26 -9.84 19.29
C ILE A 562 5.23 -10.85 18.75
N ASN A 563 5.66 -11.72 17.84
CA ASN A 563 4.79 -12.70 17.19
C ASN A 563 4.35 -13.80 18.16
N VAL A 564 5.25 -14.31 19.00
CA VAL A 564 4.91 -15.28 20.06
C VAL A 564 3.93 -14.67 21.04
N ALA A 565 4.15 -13.44 21.50
CA ALA A 565 3.24 -12.74 22.40
C ALA A 565 1.83 -12.59 21.81
N SER A 566 1.75 -12.15 20.54
CA SER A 566 0.49 -12.01 19.82
C SER A 566 -0.26 -13.34 19.68
N LEU A 567 0.43 -14.37 19.19
CA LEU A 567 -0.14 -15.70 18.96
C LEU A 567 -0.46 -16.43 20.27
N LEU A 568 0.26 -16.16 21.35
CA LEU A 568 0.00 -16.73 22.67
C LEU A 568 -1.27 -16.12 23.28
N ALA A 569 -1.46 -14.80 23.18
CA ALA A 569 -2.71 -14.14 23.58
C ALA A 569 -3.91 -14.69 22.77
N GLY A 570 -3.73 -14.86 21.46
CA GLY A 570 -4.71 -15.51 20.59
C GLY A 570 -5.00 -16.96 20.99
N THR A 571 -3.97 -17.76 21.24
CA THR A 571 -4.10 -19.18 21.63
C THR A 571 -4.84 -19.37 22.94
N VAL A 572 -4.64 -18.50 23.93
CA VAL A 572 -5.32 -18.69 25.23
C VAL A 572 -6.76 -18.18 25.22
N THR A 573 -7.04 -17.16 24.41
CA THR A 573 -8.38 -16.56 24.29
C THR A 573 -9.24 -17.18 23.17
N ASN A 574 -8.62 -17.86 22.21
CA ASN A 574 -9.24 -18.55 21.08
C ASN A 574 -8.50 -19.85 20.65
N PRO A 575 -8.25 -20.81 21.56
CA PRO A 575 -7.42 -22.00 21.27
C PRO A 575 -7.94 -22.91 20.15
N PHE A 576 -9.26 -22.92 19.93
CA PHE A 576 -9.92 -23.86 19.02
C PHE A 576 -10.79 -23.16 17.97
N GLY A 577 -10.57 -21.86 17.74
CA GLY A 577 -11.27 -21.07 16.74
C GLY A 577 -12.72 -20.72 17.10
N ASN A 578 -13.11 -20.75 18.36
CA ASN A 578 -14.44 -20.37 18.82
C ASN A 578 -14.47 -19.56 20.13
N GLY A 579 -13.33 -19.06 20.60
CA GLY A 579 -13.21 -18.20 21.78
C GLY A 579 -13.50 -16.73 21.47
N TYR A 580 -12.56 -15.83 21.72
CA TYR A 580 -12.69 -14.39 21.43
C TYR A 580 -12.06 -14.00 20.10
N PHE A 581 -12.86 -13.42 19.21
CA PHE A 581 -12.37 -12.80 17.98
C PHE A 581 -13.39 -11.83 17.37
N GLN A 582 -12.88 -10.95 16.51
CA GLN A 582 -13.64 -10.12 15.59
C GLN A 582 -13.47 -10.65 14.16
N GLY A 583 -14.50 -10.52 13.33
CA GLY A 583 -14.47 -11.01 11.96
C GLY A 583 -14.85 -12.48 11.85
N PRO A 584 -14.55 -13.14 10.71
CA PRO A 584 -14.94 -14.51 10.45
C PRO A 584 -14.03 -15.48 11.23
N LYS A 585 -14.53 -16.68 11.52
CA LYS A 585 -13.79 -17.72 12.26
C LYS A 585 -12.57 -18.23 11.47
N GLU A 586 -12.59 -18.08 10.15
CA GLU A 586 -11.59 -18.55 9.19
C GLU A 586 -10.39 -17.59 9.10
N ALA A 587 -10.57 -16.33 9.51
CA ALA A 587 -9.52 -15.30 9.56
C ALA A 587 -9.77 -14.34 10.74
N PRO A 588 -9.76 -14.85 11.98
CA PRO A 588 -10.17 -14.08 13.15
C PRO A 588 -9.13 -13.00 13.47
N LEU A 589 -9.59 -11.77 13.70
CA LEU A 589 -8.81 -10.78 14.43
C LEU A 589 -9.02 -11.04 15.92
N GLU A 590 -7.98 -11.54 16.56
CA GLU A 590 -7.98 -12.03 17.93
C GLU A 590 -7.42 -10.99 18.90
N ALA A 591 -7.25 -11.38 20.16
CA ALA A 591 -6.88 -10.51 21.27
C ALA A 591 -5.77 -9.50 20.95
N ALA A 592 -4.69 -9.93 20.28
CA ALA A 592 -3.58 -9.06 19.90
C ALA A 592 -3.57 -8.69 18.39
N SER A 593 -4.03 -9.57 17.50
CA SER A 593 -3.98 -9.31 16.05
C SER A 593 -4.96 -8.23 15.59
N ALA A 594 -6.04 -7.98 16.35
CA ALA A 594 -6.91 -6.82 16.15
C ALA A 594 -6.22 -5.48 16.45
N CYS A 595 -5.08 -5.48 17.16
CA CYS A 595 -4.30 -4.30 17.54
C CYS A 595 -2.92 -4.27 16.86
N THR A 596 -2.82 -4.83 15.65
CA THR A 596 -1.55 -4.95 14.92
C THR A 596 -0.85 -3.60 14.80
N GLY A 597 0.41 -3.58 15.22
CA GLY A 597 1.30 -2.42 15.16
C GLY A 597 1.05 -1.33 16.22
N VAL A 598 0.12 -1.56 17.14
CA VAL A 598 -0.11 -0.69 18.30
C VAL A 598 0.70 -1.22 19.48
N TYR A 599 1.76 -0.51 19.87
CA TYR A 599 2.60 -0.90 21.02
C TYR A 599 2.56 0.12 22.16
N ALA A 600 2.23 1.38 21.86
CA ALA A 600 2.03 2.44 22.85
C ALA A 600 0.99 3.47 22.39
N LYS A 601 0.71 4.45 23.25
CA LYS A 601 -0.22 5.56 22.97
C LYS A 601 0.26 6.34 21.73
N GLY A 602 -0.68 6.81 20.92
CA GLY A 602 -0.37 7.61 19.74
C GLY A 602 0.16 6.81 18.54
N ALA A 603 0.18 5.47 18.62
CA ALA A 603 0.57 4.63 17.48
C ALA A 603 -0.35 4.87 16.26
N TYR A 604 0.26 4.90 15.07
CA TYR A 604 -0.40 5.02 13.75
C TYR A 604 0.46 4.26 12.72
N PRO A 605 0.00 4.01 11.48
CA PRO A 605 0.78 3.25 10.51
C PRO A 605 2.19 3.82 10.33
N GLY A 606 3.22 3.00 10.59
CA GLY A 606 4.63 3.41 10.53
C GLY A 606 5.19 4.04 11.82
N TYR A 607 4.39 4.19 12.88
CA TYR A 607 4.84 4.66 14.19
C TYR A 607 4.29 3.75 15.31
N ALA A 608 5.19 3.15 16.09
CA ALA A 608 4.85 2.16 17.12
C ALA A 608 4.15 2.75 18.36
N GLY A 609 4.10 4.07 18.48
CA GLY A 609 3.59 4.81 19.63
C GLY A 609 4.70 5.29 20.57
N ASP A 610 4.30 6.00 21.62
CA ASP A 610 5.20 6.61 22.60
C ASP A 610 5.82 5.55 23.55
N LEU A 611 6.90 4.91 23.10
CA LEU A 611 7.57 3.80 23.81
C LEU A 611 8.59 4.27 24.86
N LEU A 612 8.91 3.38 25.81
CA LEU A 612 10.03 3.60 26.72
C LEU A 612 11.34 3.31 25.98
N VAL A 613 12.36 4.10 26.27
CA VAL A 613 13.70 3.93 25.72
C VAL A 613 14.68 3.65 26.85
N ASP A 614 15.42 2.56 26.75
CA ASP A 614 16.48 2.25 27.69
C ASP A 614 17.64 3.23 27.51
N LYS A 615 18.05 3.89 28.59
CA LYS A 615 19.08 4.94 28.53
C LYS A 615 20.47 4.43 28.14
N THR A 616 20.76 3.14 28.36
CA THR A 616 22.09 2.57 28.12
C THR A 616 22.21 2.00 26.71
N SER A 617 21.20 1.23 26.29
CA SER A 617 21.19 0.51 25.03
C SER A 617 20.44 1.23 23.90
N GLY A 618 19.63 2.25 24.21
CA GLY A 618 18.71 2.87 23.24
C GLY A 618 17.50 2.00 22.88
N ALA A 619 17.39 0.80 23.47
CA ALA A 619 16.33 -0.16 23.22
C ALA A 619 14.94 0.45 23.44
N SER A 620 14.04 0.28 22.46
CA SER A 620 12.64 0.65 22.62
C SER A 620 11.83 -0.53 23.14
N TYR A 621 11.10 -0.32 24.23
CA TYR A 621 10.37 -1.37 24.92
C TYR A 621 9.11 -0.81 25.59
N ASN A 622 8.21 -1.71 25.99
CA ASN A 622 7.05 -1.36 26.80
C ASN A 622 6.79 -2.34 27.94
N ALA A 623 7.70 -3.30 28.18
CA ALA A 623 7.61 -4.24 29.29
C ALA A 623 9.00 -4.70 29.77
N ASN A 624 9.21 -4.71 31.09
CA ASN A 624 10.34 -5.38 31.73
C ASN A 624 9.99 -6.84 32.03
N GLY A 625 10.88 -7.77 31.72
CA GLY A 625 10.77 -9.18 32.10
C GLY A 625 11.85 -9.62 33.09
N ASP A 626 11.89 -10.92 33.33
CA ASP A 626 12.86 -11.59 34.17
C ASP A 626 14.29 -11.44 33.63
N ASN A 627 15.28 -11.71 34.48
CA ASN A 627 16.70 -11.71 34.12
C ASN A 627 17.18 -10.38 33.49
N GLY A 628 16.50 -9.26 33.81
CA GLY A 628 16.82 -7.92 33.30
C GLY A 628 16.43 -7.69 31.84
N ARG A 629 15.68 -8.63 31.23
CA ARG A 629 15.23 -8.54 29.83
C ARG A 629 14.18 -7.46 29.65
N LYS A 630 14.15 -6.86 28.47
CA LYS A 630 13.14 -5.90 28.03
C LYS A 630 12.45 -6.43 26.80
N TYR A 631 11.17 -6.10 26.64
CA TYR A 631 10.35 -6.59 25.54
C TYR A 631 9.42 -5.51 25.01
N LEU A 632 9.12 -5.62 23.72
CA LEU A 632 8.05 -4.87 23.06
C LEU A 632 6.88 -5.83 22.83
N LEU A 633 5.76 -5.53 23.46
CA LEU A 633 4.58 -6.40 23.47
C LEU A 633 3.40 -5.68 22.79
N PRO A 634 2.63 -6.38 21.95
CA PRO A 634 1.50 -5.76 21.25
C PRO A 634 0.41 -5.34 22.25
N ALA A 635 -0.35 -4.31 21.88
CA ALA A 635 -1.60 -4.01 22.57
C ALA A 635 -2.57 -5.18 22.45
N ILE A 636 -3.41 -5.34 23.47
CA ILE A 636 -4.46 -6.36 23.52
C ILE A 636 -5.80 -5.65 23.55
N VAL A 637 -6.80 -6.13 22.81
CA VAL A 637 -8.16 -5.58 22.85
C VAL A 637 -8.72 -5.68 24.26
N ASP A 638 -9.27 -4.60 24.80
CA ASP A 638 -10.08 -4.70 26.01
C ASP A 638 -11.46 -5.25 25.61
N PRO A 639 -11.85 -6.46 26.06
CA PRO A 639 -13.11 -7.08 25.63
C PRO A 639 -14.36 -6.34 26.12
N LYS A 640 -14.24 -5.37 27.03
CA LYS A 640 -15.36 -4.51 27.47
C LYS A 640 -15.54 -3.30 26.57
N THR A 641 -14.45 -2.66 26.15
CA THR A 641 -14.50 -1.40 25.38
C THR A 641 -14.25 -1.59 23.90
N SER A 642 -13.78 -2.77 23.48
CA SER A 642 -13.28 -3.05 22.12
C SER A 642 -12.15 -2.13 21.66
N ALA A 643 -11.48 -1.44 22.57
CA ALA A 643 -10.33 -0.58 22.27
C ALA A 643 -9.01 -1.31 22.55
N CYS A 644 -7.95 -0.95 21.83
CA CYS A 644 -6.61 -1.49 22.08
C CYS A 644 -6.03 -0.94 23.39
N PHE A 645 -5.81 -1.83 24.37
CA PHE A 645 -5.19 -1.50 25.65
C PHE A 645 -3.67 -1.52 25.52
N THR A 646 -3.01 -0.42 25.92
CA THR A 646 -1.55 -0.32 26.01
C THR A 646 -1.12 -0.17 27.47
N LEU A 647 0.04 -0.70 27.84
CA LEU A 647 0.54 -0.68 29.24
C LEU A 647 0.72 0.74 29.80
N LEU A 648 1.01 1.71 28.94
CA LEU A 648 1.29 3.10 29.31
C LEU A 648 0.00 3.95 29.51
N SER A 649 -1.18 3.46 29.11
CA SER A 649 -2.44 4.20 29.30
C SER A 649 -2.98 4.11 30.74
N ALA A 650 -2.50 3.15 31.55
CA ALA A 650 -2.98 2.92 32.92
C ALA A 650 -2.48 3.96 33.94
N ILE A 651 -1.40 4.69 33.63
CA ILE A 651 -0.80 5.67 34.54
C ILE A 651 -1.54 7.02 34.44
N PHE A 652 -2.17 7.33 33.29
CA PHE A 652 -2.75 8.64 33.02
C PHE A 652 -4.16 8.83 33.60
N THR A 653 -4.95 7.75 33.75
CA THR A 653 -6.30 7.81 34.33
C THR A 653 -6.33 8.06 35.83
N LEU A 654 -5.23 7.81 36.55
CA LEU A 654 -5.10 8.13 37.97
C LEU A 654 -4.58 9.57 38.21
N PHE A 655 -3.88 10.15 37.23
CA PHE A 655 -3.35 11.52 37.30
C PHE A 655 -4.33 12.59 36.78
N LEU A 656 -5.27 12.23 35.87
CA LEU A 656 -6.21 13.18 35.30
C LEU A 656 -7.26 13.72 36.29
N THR A 657 -7.46 13.06 37.43
CA THR A 657 -8.37 13.53 38.50
C THR A 657 -7.72 14.52 39.46
N ILE A 658 -6.39 14.67 39.44
CA ILE A 658 -5.65 15.51 40.41
C ILE A 658 -5.10 16.80 39.77
N SER A 659 -4.84 16.81 38.46
CA SER A 659 -4.14 17.92 37.79
C SER A 659 -5.04 19.02 37.21
N LEU A 660 -6.33 19.08 37.56
CA LEU A 660 -7.24 20.18 37.16
C LEU A 660 -7.05 21.47 38.00
N LEU A 661 -6.03 21.50 38.86
CA LEU A 661 -5.56 22.68 39.57
C LEU A 661 -4.06 22.80 39.30
N HIS A 662 -3.60 24.00 38.92
CA HIS A 662 -2.23 24.46 38.65
C HIS A 662 -1.85 24.65 37.16
N LEU A 663 -2.30 25.79 36.64
CA LEU A 663 -1.47 26.85 36.01
C LEU A 663 -0.56 26.51 34.81
N ILE A 664 -0.93 27.16 33.69
CA ILE A 664 -0.12 27.91 32.72
C ILE A 664 1.37 28.05 33.11
N SER A 665 2.28 27.54 32.27
CA SER A 665 3.44 28.25 31.68
C SER A 665 4.53 27.29 31.14
N ALA A 666 5.24 27.79 30.12
CA ALA A 666 6.52 27.31 29.58
C ALA A 666 6.48 26.29 28.43
N ALA A 667 6.39 26.83 27.22
CA ALA A 667 6.99 26.21 26.04
C ALA A 667 8.52 26.11 26.22
N ARG A 668 9.09 24.91 26.04
CA ARG A 668 10.51 24.71 25.72
C ARG A 668 10.67 23.56 24.73
N LYS A 669 11.23 23.89 23.56
CA LYS A 669 11.88 22.94 22.63
C LYS A 669 13.05 22.28 23.36
N PHE A 670 13.25 20.97 23.24
CA PHE A 670 14.59 20.37 23.34
C PHE A 670 14.68 19.04 22.57
N THR A 671 15.93 18.78 22.20
CA THR A 671 16.47 18.03 21.08
C THR A 671 16.60 16.53 21.32
N GLU A 672 16.43 15.81 20.20
CA GLU A 672 16.48 14.36 19.97
C GLU A 672 17.93 13.82 19.94
N SER A 673 18.12 12.52 20.24
CA SER A 673 19.40 11.81 20.03
C SER A 673 19.19 10.41 19.44
N ASP A 674 19.63 10.27 18.18
CA ASP A 674 19.58 9.13 17.26
C ASP A 674 20.49 7.93 17.59
N GLN A 675 20.03 6.72 17.23
CA GLN A 675 20.83 5.81 16.39
C GLN A 675 19.98 5.22 15.25
N GLN A 676 19.90 6.04 14.21
CA GLN A 676 19.32 5.86 12.89
C GLN A 676 20.14 4.87 12.04
N LEU A 677 19.48 4.06 11.17
CA LEU A 677 20.15 3.35 10.06
C LEU A 677 20.92 4.38 9.24
N LYS A 678 22.23 4.45 9.47
CA LYS A 678 23.08 5.51 8.93
C LYS A 678 23.40 5.22 7.49
N PHE A 679 23.07 6.16 6.63
CA PHE A 679 23.63 6.24 5.29
C PHE A 679 25.16 6.38 5.39
N GLN A 680 25.88 5.32 5.06
CA GLN A 680 27.30 5.20 5.40
C GLN A 680 28.16 4.75 4.22
N TYR A 681 29.45 5.09 4.31
CA TYR A 681 30.46 4.68 3.35
C TYR A 681 31.03 3.31 3.70
N HIS A 682 30.93 2.35 2.79
CA HIS A 682 31.38 0.98 2.99
C HIS A 682 32.78 0.71 2.44
N LYS A 683 33.59 1.78 2.31
CA LYS A 683 35.02 1.75 1.92
C LYS A 683 35.32 1.15 0.54
N GLY A 684 34.30 0.98 -0.30
CA GLY A 684 34.46 0.59 -1.69
C GLY A 684 34.77 1.77 -2.60
N PRO A 685 35.26 1.51 -3.83
CA PRO A 685 35.67 2.58 -4.72
C PRO A 685 34.47 3.41 -5.19
N LEU A 686 34.67 4.72 -5.20
CA LEU A 686 33.81 5.70 -5.87
C LEU A 686 34.33 5.92 -7.31
N LEU A 687 33.48 6.37 -8.23
CA LEU A 687 33.97 6.78 -9.54
C LEU A 687 34.69 8.12 -9.44
N THR A 688 35.93 8.17 -9.88
CA THR A 688 36.78 9.36 -9.75
C THR A 688 37.51 9.69 -11.04
N GLY A 689 37.86 10.96 -11.23
CA GLY A 689 38.57 11.43 -12.43
C GLY A 689 37.63 11.88 -13.55
N LYS A 690 38.13 11.88 -14.79
CA LYS A 690 37.36 12.26 -15.98
C LYS A 690 36.61 11.03 -16.49
N ILE A 691 35.29 11.02 -16.35
CA ILE A 691 34.43 9.90 -16.74
C ILE A 691 33.49 10.34 -17.87
N SER A 692 33.48 9.56 -18.95
CA SER A 692 32.61 9.80 -20.11
C SER A 692 31.26 9.09 -19.95
N ILE A 693 30.15 9.81 -20.15
CA ILE A 693 28.80 9.22 -20.16
C ILE A 693 28.42 8.93 -21.61
N ASN A 694 28.45 7.65 -22.00
CA ASN A 694 28.02 7.22 -23.32
C ASN A 694 26.53 6.89 -23.30
N LEU A 695 25.78 7.40 -24.28
CA LEU A 695 24.35 7.13 -24.41
C LEU A 695 24.10 6.10 -25.51
N ILE A 696 23.47 5.00 -25.17
CA ILE A 696 23.06 3.95 -26.10
C ILE A 696 21.54 4.04 -26.25
N TRP A 697 21.09 4.62 -27.35
CA TRP A 697 19.69 4.82 -27.68
C TRP A 697 19.15 3.58 -28.39
N TYR A 698 18.32 2.81 -27.71
CA TYR A 698 17.73 1.58 -28.25
C TYR A 698 16.26 1.77 -28.59
N GLY A 699 15.95 1.77 -29.88
CA GLY A 699 14.64 2.14 -30.43
C GLY A 699 14.60 3.56 -30.97
N LYS A 700 13.41 4.03 -31.34
CA LYS A 700 13.22 5.32 -32.02
C LYS A 700 13.00 6.46 -31.03
N PHE A 701 13.97 7.35 -30.92
CA PHE A 701 13.87 8.60 -30.17
C PHE A 701 13.90 9.80 -31.13
N LYS A 702 13.02 10.78 -30.93
CA LYS A 702 13.08 12.02 -31.72
C LYS A 702 14.37 12.79 -31.39
N PRO A 703 14.91 13.59 -32.33
CA PRO A 703 16.03 14.49 -32.03
C PRO A 703 15.77 15.39 -30.81
N SER A 704 14.55 15.89 -30.65
CA SER A 704 14.14 16.69 -29.48
C SER A 704 14.16 15.91 -28.16
N GLN A 705 13.76 14.62 -28.18
CA GLN A 705 13.82 13.73 -27.02
C GLN A 705 15.25 13.42 -26.62
N ARG A 706 16.11 13.16 -27.62
CA ARG A 706 17.55 12.97 -27.38
C ARG A 706 18.17 14.21 -26.75
N ALA A 707 17.81 15.39 -27.25
CA ALA A 707 18.28 16.66 -26.72
C ALA A 707 17.95 16.87 -25.23
N ILE A 708 16.79 16.41 -24.74
CA ILE A 708 16.41 16.53 -23.31
C ILE A 708 17.47 15.88 -22.41
N ILE A 709 17.87 14.64 -22.72
CA ILE A 709 18.83 13.89 -21.90
C ILE A 709 20.26 14.34 -22.20
N THR A 710 20.63 14.62 -23.44
CA THR A 710 21.99 15.10 -23.73
C THR A 710 22.27 16.43 -23.04
N ASP A 711 21.30 17.35 -23.06
CA ASP A 711 21.43 18.64 -22.40
C ASP A 711 21.44 18.48 -20.88
N PHE A 712 20.70 17.52 -20.31
CA PHE A 712 20.79 17.19 -18.88
C PHE A 712 22.21 16.76 -18.51
N ILE A 713 22.82 15.87 -19.32
CA ILE A 713 24.18 15.39 -19.08
C ILE A 713 25.22 16.51 -19.24
N THR A 714 25.08 17.42 -20.21
CA THR A 714 26.00 18.56 -20.33
C THR A 714 25.84 19.54 -19.17
N SER A 715 24.62 19.67 -18.63
CA SER A 715 24.30 20.55 -17.49
C SER A 715 24.89 20.08 -16.15
N LEU A 716 25.46 18.87 -16.06
CA LEU A 716 26.15 18.37 -14.87
C LEU A 716 27.50 19.08 -14.62
N SER A 717 28.06 19.70 -15.66
CA SER A 717 29.31 20.48 -15.58
C SER A 717 29.06 21.88 -14.98
N SER A 718 30.10 22.51 -14.42
CA SER A 718 29.97 23.83 -13.79
C SER A 718 29.36 24.88 -14.73
N PRO A 719 28.55 25.84 -14.21
CA PRO A 719 27.93 26.88 -15.03
C PRO A 719 28.97 27.61 -15.87
N LYS A 720 28.69 27.83 -17.16
CA LYS A 720 29.55 28.68 -18.00
C LYS A 720 29.67 30.06 -17.33
N GLN A 721 30.92 30.49 -17.07
CA GLN A 721 31.21 31.82 -16.53
C GLN A 721 30.47 32.88 -17.36
N GLY A 722 29.47 33.54 -16.75
CA GLY A 722 28.67 34.58 -17.39
C GLY A 722 27.22 34.68 -16.91
N THR A 723 26.65 33.64 -16.30
CA THR A 723 25.29 33.69 -15.75
C THR A 723 25.30 33.76 -14.22
N THR A 724 25.29 34.98 -13.68
CA THR A 724 24.95 35.22 -12.27
C THR A 724 23.45 34.99 -12.10
N THR A 725 23.03 33.75 -11.85
CA THR A 725 21.66 33.49 -11.40
C THR A 725 21.69 32.87 -10.01
N SER A 726 21.05 33.52 -9.05
CA SER A 726 20.78 33.02 -7.70
C SER A 726 19.81 31.82 -7.68
N GLN A 727 19.59 31.20 -8.85
CA GLN A 727 18.57 30.18 -9.10
C GLN A 727 19.20 28.78 -9.06
N PRO A 728 18.47 27.77 -8.58
CA PRO A 728 18.96 26.40 -8.50
C PRO A 728 19.24 25.81 -9.89
N SER A 729 20.35 25.08 -10.04
CA SER A 729 20.80 24.52 -11.33
C SER A 729 21.18 23.03 -11.23
N VAL A 730 21.18 22.32 -12.37
CA VAL A 730 21.63 20.91 -12.46
C VAL A 730 23.08 20.78 -11.98
N ALA A 731 23.94 21.74 -12.32
CA ALA A 731 25.32 21.78 -11.85
C ALA A 731 25.41 21.93 -10.33
N THR A 732 24.58 22.78 -9.73
CA THR A 732 24.51 22.96 -8.27
C THR A 732 24.00 21.68 -7.58
N TRP A 733 23.00 21.02 -8.15
CA TRP A 733 22.53 19.71 -7.69
C TRP A 733 23.65 18.67 -7.76
N TRP A 734 24.33 18.57 -8.90
CA TRP A 734 25.41 17.60 -9.10
C TRP A 734 26.58 17.83 -8.13
N LYS A 735 26.90 19.09 -7.86
CA LYS A 735 27.94 19.49 -6.88
C LYS A 735 27.69 18.92 -5.49
N SER A 736 26.44 18.61 -5.11
CA SER A 736 26.15 17.96 -3.83
C SER A 736 26.86 16.60 -3.66
N THR A 737 27.16 15.91 -4.77
CA THR A 737 27.92 14.65 -4.76
C THR A 737 29.37 14.83 -4.31
N GLU A 738 29.96 16.02 -4.42
CA GLU A 738 31.33 16.31 -3.95
C GLU A 738 31.51 16.02 -2.45
N LYS A 739 30.44 16.21 -1.66
CA LYS A 739 30.45 15.95 -0.20
C LYS A 739 30.82 14.49 0.11
N TYR A 740 30.46 13.56 -0.76
CA TYR A 740 30.77 12.14 -0.61
C TYR A 740 32.27 11.87 -0.75
N TYR A 741 32.92 12.48 -1.74
CA TYR A 741 34.36 12.33 -1.97
C TYR A 741 35.19 13.00 -0.89
N GLN A 742 34.75 14.17 -0.40
CA GLN A 742 35.41 14.88 0.70
C GLN A 742 35.44 14.06 2.00
N LEU A 743 34.38 13.29 2.26
CA LEU A 743 34.30 12.42 3.44
C LEU A 743 35.05 11.10 3.26
N ALA A 744 35.10 10.57 2.05
CA ALA A 744 35.74 9.28 1.75
C ALA A 744 37.28 9.36 1.73
N ASN A 745 37.88 10.47 1.28
CA ASN A 745 39.33 10.59 1.06
C ASN A 745 39.94 11.79 1.81
N ASN A 746 40.73 11.51 2.85
CA ASN A 746 41.29 12.52 3.76
C ASN A 746 42.44 13.40 3.19
N LYS A 747 42.89 13.24 1.93
CA LYS A 747 43.86 14.16 1.27
C LYS A 747 43.71 14.24 -0.26
N LYS A 748 43.78 15.49 -0.75
CA LYS A 748 43.77 16.05 -2.13
C LYS A 748 42.61 15.64 -3.05
N SER A 749 41.85 16.68 -3.45
CA SER A 749 40.75 16.72 -4.42
C SER A 749 40.90 15.68 -5.54
N VAL A 750 39.96 14.73 -5.56
CA VAL A 750 39.64 13.98 -6.77
C VAL A 750 38.23 14.40 -7.16
N ASN A 751 38.14 15.44 -7.99
CA ASN A 751 36.86 15.87 -8.52
C ASN A 751 36.45 14.90 -9.63
N LEU A 752 35.27 14.28 -9.47
CA LEU A 752 34.62 13.58 -10.56
C LEU A 752 34.17 14.62 -11.60
N ALA A 753 34.72 14.53 -12.80
CA ALA A 753 34.29 15.33 -13.94
C ALA A 753 33.54 14.42 -14.91
N LEU A 754 32.25 14.69 -15.07
CA LEU A 754 31.41 14.00 -16.05
C LEU A 754 31.34 14.82 -17.34
N SER A 755 31.51 14.16 -18.47
CA SER A 755 31.31 14.75 -19.78
C SER A 755 30.46 13.84 -20.65
N LEU A 756 29.62 14.43 -21.50
CA LEU A 756 28.90 13.68 -22.53
C LEU A 756 29.92 12.99 -23.46
N GLY A 757 29.74 11.68 -23.63
CA GLY A 757 30.56 10.81 -24.46
C GLY A 757 29.93 10.50 -25.81
N SER A 758 30.28 9.34 -26.34
CA SER A 758 29.72 8.82 -27.59
C SER A 758 28.23 8.54 -27.46
N GLN A 759 27.50 8.73 -28.56
CA GLN A 759 26.09 8.37 -28.68
C GLN A 759 25.94 7.28 -29.73
N ILE A 760 25.38 6.14 -29.33
CA ILE A 760 25.16 4.97 -30.20
C ILE A 760 23.67 4.87 -30.48
N LEU A 761 23.27 4.99 -31.73
CA LEU A 761 21.88 4.87 -32.16
C LEU A 761 21.61 3.43 -32.64
N ASN A 762 20.60 2.79 -32.04
CA ASN A 762 20.10 1.47 -32.43
C ASN A 762 18.60 1.56 -32.74
N GLU A 763 18.25 2.30 -33.79
CA GLU A 763 16.86 2.58 -34.17
C GLU A 763 16.16 1.38 -34.85
N ASN A 764 16.93 0.35 -35.22
CA ASN A 764 16.45 -0.85 -35.90
C ASN A 764 16.10 -2.01 -34.96
N TYR A 765 16.16 -1.82 -33.64
CA TYR A 765 15.84 -2.86 -32.64
C TYR A 765 16.65 -4.15 -32.85
N SER A 766 17.98 -4.05 -32.91
CA SER A 766 18.88 -5.15 -33.26
C SER A 766 18.77 -6.44 -32.43
N LEU A 767 18.12 -6.40 -31.26
CA LEU A 767 17.87 -7.53 -30.36
C LEU A 767 16.36 -7.79 -30.14
N GLY A 768 15.49 -7.17 -30.95
CA GLY A 768 14.04 -7.21 -30.79
C GLY A 768 13.48 -6.12 -29.86
N LYS A 769 12.15 -6.04 -29.74
CA LYS A 769 11.46 -5.07 -28.86
C LYS A 769 11.19 -5.59 -27.45
N SER A 770 11.68 -6.79 -27.13
CA SER A 770 11.61 -7.38 -25.80
C SER A 770 13.02 -7.77 -25.38
N LEU A 771 13.51 -7.17 -24.29
CA LEU A 771 14.88 -7.32 -23.84
C LEU A 771 14.95 -7.94 -22.45
N THR A 772 15.83 -8.92 -22.31
CA THR A 772 16.28 -9.47 -21.04
C THR A 772 17.40 -8.63 -20.43
N THR A 773 17.68 -8.80 -19.13
CA THR A 773 18.81 -8.13 -18.45
C THR A 773 20.16 -8.41 -19.12
N ASN A 774 20.37 -9.63 -19.62
CA ASN A 774 21.60 -9.99 -20.35
C ASN A 774 21.74 -9.22 -21.67
N GLN A 775 20.63 -8.96 -22.37
CA GLN A 775 20.65 -8.14 -23.57
C GLN A 775 20.93 -6.67 -23.27
N ILE A 776 20.49 -6.14 -22.14
CA ILE A 776 20.87 -4.80 -21.66
C ILE A 776 22.38 -4.71 -21.44
N LEU A 777 22.99 -5.69 -20.77
CA LEU A 777 24.45 -5.76 -20.60
C LEU A 777 25.18 -5.83 -21.93
N LYS A 778 24.67 -6.61 -22.89
CA LYS A 778 25.20 -6.67 -24.25
C LYS A 778 25.14 -5.31 -24.95
N LEU A 779 24.07 -4.55 -24.79
CA LEU A 779 23.96 -3.19 -25.33
C LEU A 779 24.94 -2.23 -24.65
N ALA A 780 25.05 -2.28 -23.32
CA ALA A 780 25.99 -1.45 -22.56
C ALA A 780 27.46 -1.73 -22.94
N SER A 781 27.79 -2.97 -23.29
CA SER A 781 29.13 -3.36 -23.75
C SER A 781 29.57 -2.73 -25.08
N LYS A 782 28.63 -2.15 -25.85
CA LYS A 782 28.95 -1.42 -27.10
C LYS A 782 29.56 -0.05 -26.85
N GLY A 783 29.37 0.53 -25.67
CA GLY A 783 29.98 1.80 -25.29
C GLY A 783 31.45 1.64 -24.89
N GLN A 784 32.12 2.75 -24.54
CA GLN A 784 33.51 2.70 -24.11
C GLN A 784 33.64 1.92 -22.79
N GLN A 785 34.75 1.19 -22.64
CA GLN A 785 34.96 0.24 -21.55
C GLN A 785 35.94 0.74 -20.47
N GLN A 786 36.51 1.93 -20.67
CA GLN A 786 37.47 2.56 -19.76
C GLN A 786 37.00 3.96 -19.41
N ASN A 787 37.07 4.31 -18.12
CA ASN A 787 36.69 5.64 -17.61
C ASN A 787 35.33 6.12 -18.14
N ALA A 788 34.34 5.21 -18.17
CA ALA A 788 33.06 5.46 -18.81
C ALA A 788 31.89 4.85 -18.03
N ILE A 789 30.74 5.51 -18.16
CA ILE A 789 29.43 5.01 -17.76
C ILE A 789 28.61 4.82 -19.04
N ASN A 790 28.16 3.59 -19.29
CA ASN A 790 27.36 3.28 -20.47
C ASN A 790 25.87 3.26 -20.09
N VAL A 791 25.13 4.29 -20.53
CA VAL A 791 23.70 4.46 -20.24
C VAL A 791 22.87 3.95 -21.40
N VAL A 792 22.15 2.84 -21.19
CA VAL A 792 21.22 2.26 -22.16
C VAL A 792 19.84 2.87 -21.94
N LEU A 793 19.32 3.55 -22.96
CA LEU A 793 18.03 4.22 -22.95
C LEU A 793 17.10 3.48 -23.91
N THR A 794 16.04 2.85 -23.40
CA THR A 794 15.09 2.09 -24.23
C THR A 794 13.86 2.92 -24.55
N ALA A 795 13.45 2.95 -25.83
CA ALA A 795 12.27 3.69 -26.28
C ALA A 795 10.97 3.17 -25.67
N ALA A 796 9.89 3.96 -25.75
CA ALA A 796 8.62 3.65 -25.10
C ALA A 796 8.00 2.32 -25.56
N ASP A 797 8.29 1.94 -26.80
CA ASP A 797 7.80 0.70 -27.43
C ASP A 797 8.69 -0.53 -27.22
N VAL A 798 9.64 -0.47 -26.28
CA VAL A 798 10.54 -1.57 -25.92
C VAL A 798 10.19 -2.11 -24.54
N LEU A 799 9.82 -3.39 -24.48
CA LEU A 799 9.59 -4.14 -23.24
C LEU A 799 10.95 -4.59 -22.68
N VAL A 800 11.13 -4.45 -21.37
CA VAL A 800 12.32 -4.96 -20.67
C VAL A 800 11.89 -5.71 -19.43
N ASP A 801 12.52 -6.85 -19.14
CA ASP A 801 12.19 -7.67 -17.97
C ASP A 801 12.21 -6.86 -16.67
N GLY A 802 11.10 -6.90 -15.93
CA GLY A 802 10.94 -6.21 -14.64
C GLY A 802 10.65 -4.70 -14.74
N PHE A 803 10.71 -4.10 -15.94
CA PHE A 803 10.25 -2.73 -16.19
C PHE A 803 8.77 -2.62 -15.82
N CYS A 804 8.38 -1.50 -15.20
CA CYS A 804 6.97 -1.24 -14.83
C CYS A 804 6.32 -2.21 -13.83
N SER A 805 7.11 -3.14 -13.26
CA SER A 805 6.65 -4.13 -12.28
C SER A 805 7.42 -4.03 -10.97
N SER A 806 8.68 -3.61 -11.04
CA SER A 806 9.58 -3.53 -9.88
C SER A 806 10.61 -2.41 -9.95
N ARG A 807 10.84 -1.82 -11.14
CA ARG A 807 11.89 -0.83 -11.38
C ARG A 807 11.63 -0.02 -12.66
N CYS A 808 12.21 1.17 -12.71
CA CYS A 808 12.19 2.08 -13.87
C CYS A 808 13.53 2.13 -14.61
N GLY A 809 14.54 1.52 -14.00
CA GLY A 809 15.89 1.39 -14.50
C GLY A 809 16.74 0.59 -13.51
N THR A 810 18.00 0.36 -13.87
CA THR A 810 18.99 -0.32 -13.03
C THR A 810 20.36 0.27 -13.31
N HIS A 811 21.25 0.29 -12.34
CA HIS A 811 22.67 0.44 -12.61
C HIS A 811 23.43 -0.84 -12.23
N GLY A 812 24.70 -0.91 -12.59
CA GLY A 812 25.56 -2.00 -12.19
C GLY A 812 26.92 -1.90 -12.84
N SER A 813 27.64 -3.02 -12.83
CA SER A 813 28.96 -3.09 -13.45
C SER A 813 29.18 -4.44 -14.11
N SER A 814 29.96 -4.43 -15.20
CA SER A 814 30.28 -5.63 -15.97
C SER A 814 31.73 -5.60 -16.44
N TYR A 815 32.23 -6.74 -16.91
CA TYR A 815 33.58 -6.86 -17.46
C TYR A 815 33.55 -6.64 -18.98
N GLY A 816 34.40 -5.73 -19.45
CA GLY A 816 34.61 -5.50 -20.87
C GLY A 816 35.46 -6.57 -21.53
N ALA A 817 35.68 -6.41 -22.84
CA ALA A 817 36.55 -7.26 -23.64
C ALA A 817 38.00 -7.28 -23.11
N LEU A 818 38.73 -8.36 -23.40
CA LEU A 818 40.14 -8.48 -23.05
C LEU A 818 40.95 -7.47 -23.87
N VAL A 819 41.65 -6.56 -23.18
CA VAL A 819 42.60 -5.61 -23.80
C VAL A 819 43.95 -5.81 -23.11
N ASN A 820 44.99 -6.16 -23.87
CA ASN A 820 46.33 -6.46 -23.36
C ASN A 820 46.34 -7.46 -22.18
N GLY A 821 45.57 -8.55 -22.27
CA GLY A 821 45.53 -9.59 -21.23
C GLY A 821 44.67 -9.25 -20.00
N LYS A 822 44.10 -8.04 -19.91
CA LYS A 822 43.29 -7.59 -18.76
C LYS A 822 41.84 -7.31 -19.16
N ARG A 823 40.89 -7.66 -18.28
CA ARG A 823 39.48 -7.28 -18.40
C ARG A 823 39.21 -6.07 -17.52
N ASN A 824 38.89 -4.94 -18.14
CA ASN A 824 38.49 -3.74 -17.40
C ASN A 824 37.01 -3.84 -17.02
N LYS A 825 36.68 -3.40 -15.81
CA LYS A 825 35.30 -3.32 -15.34
C LYS A 825 34.74 -1.94 -15.72
N PHE A 826 33.53 -1.91 -16.28
CA PHE A 826 32.83 -0.67 -16.60
C PHE A 826 31.50 -0.61 -15.86
N ALA A 827 31.02 0.61 -15.58
CA ALA A 827 29.70 0.83 -15.00
C ALA A 827 28.66 1.03 -16.10
N TYR A 828 27.44 0.58 -15.85
CA TYR A 828 26.32 0.79 -16.77
C TYR A 828 25.09 1.26 -16.01
N ILE A 829 24.23 1.96 -16.74
CA ILE A 829 22.89 2.35 -16.32
C ILE A 829 21.94 1.88 -17.42
N TRP A 830 20.75 1.43 -17.06
CA TRP A 830 19.64 1.28 -17.97
C TRP A 830 18.43 2.03 -17.42
N VAL A 831 17.74 2.78 -18.30
CA VAL A 831 16.48 3.44 -17.99
C VAL A 831 15.53 3.24 -19.17
N GLY A 832 14.30 2.85 -18.88
CA GLY A 832 13.24 2.71 -19.87
C GLY A 832 12.35 3.94 -19.96
N ASN A 833 11.92 4.30 -21.17
CA ASN A 833 10.86 5.28 -21.35
C ASN A 833 9.51 4.66 -20.94
N SER A 834 8.92 5.19 -19.87
CA SER A 834 7.68 4.65 -19.31
C SER A 834 6.40 5.21 -19.92
N GLU A 835 6.51 6.18 -20.83
CA GLU A 835 5.38 6.95 -21.40
C GLU A 835 4.18 6.08 -21.78
N THR A 836 4.41 4.94 -22.45
CA THR A 836 3.35 4.07 -22.97
C THR A 836 3.13 2.79 -22.15
N GLN A 837 3.89 2.55 -21.08
CA GLN A 837 3.84 1.29 -20.31
C GLN A 837 3.41 1.49 -18.86
N CYS A 838 3.97 2.48 -18.18
CA CYS A 838 3.73 2.70 -16.75
C CYS A 838 4.14 4.11 -16.29
N ALA A 839 3.72 5.14 -17.02
CA ALA A 839 4.05 6.52 -16.68
C ALA A 839 3.73 6.86 -15.20
N GLY A 840 2.63 6.30 -14.66
CA GLY A 840 2.28 6.46 -13.25
C GLY A 840 3.25 5.87 -12.23
N GLN A 841 4.13 4.94 -12.61
CA GLN A 841 5.19 4.45 -11.71
C GLN A 841 6.51 5.16 -11.93
N CYS A 842 6.90 5.38 -13.19
CA CYS A 842 8.26 5.76 -13.55
C CYS A 842 8.41 7.22 -13.98
N ALA A 843 7.31 7.93 -14.19
CA ALA A 843 7.29 9.36 -14.47
C ALA A 843 6.53 10.15 -13.40
N TRP A 844 6.27 9.58 -12.22
CA TRP A 844 5.77 10.36 -11.08
C TRP A 844 6.82 11.42 -10.68
N PRO A 845 6.44 12.70 -10.49
CA PRO A 845 5.09 13.23 -10.32
C PRO A 845 4.41 13.79 -11.57
N PHE A 846 4.98 13.62 -12.77
CA PHE A 846 4.42 14.10 -14.04
C PHE A 846 3.29 13.23 -14.61
N HIS A 847 3.02 12.10 -13.96
CA HIS A 847 1.89 11.24 -14.26
C HIS A 847 1.26 10.71 -12.98
N GLN A 848 -0.05 10.47 -13.00
CA GLN A 848 -0.80 10.01 -11.84
C GLN A 848 -0.32 8.63 -11.40
N PRO A 849 -0.05 8.43 -10.09
CA PRO A 849 0.50 7.19 -9.60
C PRO A 849 -0.52 6.06 -9.61
N ILE A 850 -0.07 4.84 -9.94
CA ILE A 850 -0.94 3.65 -10.03
C ILE A 850 -1.52 3.26 -8.67
N TYR A 851 -0.84 3.60 -7.58
CA TYR A 851 -1.24 3.37 -6.20
C TYR A 851 -0.79 4.55 -5.32
N GLY A 852 -1.42 4.73 -4.16
CA GLY A 852 -1.15 5.86 -3.26
C GLY A 852 -2.04 7.08 -3.53
N PRO A 853 -1.77 8.23 -2.87
CA PRO A 853 -2.60 9.42 -3.03
C PRO A 853 -2.67 9.89 -4.47
N GLN A 854 -3.90 10.08 -4.96
CA GLN A 854 -4.20 10.37 -6.36
C GLN A 854 -4.18 11.88 -6.63
N SER A 855 -3.06 12.53 -6.29
CA SER A 855 -2.86 13.96 -6.58
C SER A 855 -2.73 14.21 -8.08
N ALA A 856 -3.12 15.42 -8.50
CA ALA A 856 -3.01 15.82 -9.91
C ALA A 856 -1.52 15.76 -10.35
N PRO A 857 -1.23 15.25 -11.56
CA PRO A 857 0.14 15.23 -12.07
C PRO A 857 0.69 16.66 -12.22
N LEU A 858 1.98 16.81 -11.95
CA LEU A 858 2.70 18.04 -12.23
C LEU A 858 2.96 18.19 -13.72
N VAL A 859 3.06 19.43 -14.20
CA VAL A 859 3.41 19.70 -15.59
C VAL A 859 4.89 19.41 -15.80
N ALA A 860 5.19 18.56 -16.79
CA ALA A 860 6.54 18.11 -17.11
C ALA A 860 7.38 19.25 -17.73
N PRO A 861 8.62 19.49 -17.25
CA PRO A 861 9.37 20.71 -17.58
C PRO A 861 9.94 20.78 -18.99
N ASN A 862 10.02 19.65 -19.72
CA ASN A 862 10.41 19.63 -21.12
C ASN A 862 9.24 19.27 -22.06
N ASN A 863 8.00 19.31 -21.55
CA ASN A 863 6.79 18.93 -22.27
C ASN A 863 6.86 17.50 -22.85
N ASP A 864 7.56 16.59 -22.17
CA ASP A 864 7.66 15.19 -22.53
C ASP A 864 7.71 14.35 -21.25
N VAL A 865 6.54 13.85 -20.81
CA VAL A 865 6.39 13.07 -19.56
C VAL A 865 7.31 11.85 -19.52
N GLY A 866 7.47 11.18 -20.66
CA GLY A 866 8.34 10.02 -20.79
C GLY A 866 9.79 10.37 -20.51
N LEU A 867 10.31 11.37 -21.23
CA LEU A 867 11.71 11.78 -21.14
C LEU A 867 12.00 12.53 -19.83
N ASP A 868 11.08 13.33 -19.31
CA ASP A 868 11.20 13.98 -18.01
C ASP A 868 11.22 12.95 -16.87
N GLY A 869 10.39 11.89 -16.96
CA GLY A 869 10.48 10.73 -16.08
C GLY A 869 11.80 9.97 -16.24
N MET A 870 12.30 9.79 -17.46
CA MET A 870 13.62 9.19 -17.68
C MET A 870 14.73 10.03 -17.04
N VAL A 871 14.67 11.36 -17.09
CA VAL A 871 15.67 12.23 -16.43
C VAL A 871 15.70 12.01 -14.92
N ILE A 872 14.55 11.92 -14.24
CA ILE A 872 14.49 11.59 -12.81
C ILE A 872 15.23 10.28 -12.52
N ASN A 873 14.96 9.24 -13.32
CA ASN A 873 15.55 7.92 -13.13
C ASN A 873 17.05 7.90 -13.48
N VAL A 874 17.45 8.57 -14.56
CA VAL A 874 18.87 8.73 -14.93
C VAL A 874 19.61 9.49 -13.82
N ALA A 875 19.06 10.59 -13.32
CA ALA A 875 19.65 11.38 -12.24
C ALA A 875 19.84 10.54 -10.97
N SER A 876 18.81 9.79 -10.58
CA SER A 876 18.84 8.92 -9.40
C SER A 876 19.91 7.81 -9.53
N LEU A 877 19.87 7.08 -10.65
CA LEU A 877 20.81 5.98 -10.91
C LEU A 877 22.23 6.48 -11.16
N LEU A 878 22.41 7.68 -11.70
CA LEU A 878 23.73 8.27 -11.92
C LEU A 878 24.38 8.65 -10.58
N ALA A 879 23.62 9.26 -9.66
CA ALA A 879 24.10 9.53 -8.30
C ALA A 879 24.51 8.24 -7.58
N GLY A 880 23.69 7.19 -7.68
CA GLY A 880 24.03 5.85 -7.19
C GLY A 880 25.27 5.26 -7.85
N THR A 881 25.40 5.38 -9.18
CA THR A 881 26.53 4.81 -9.94
C THR A 881 27.86 5.44 -9.56
N VAL A 882 27.91 6.74 -9.29
CA VAL A 882 29.18 7.40 -8.96
C VAL A 882 29.56 7.24 -7.50
N THR A 883 28.56 7.14 -6.61
CA THR A 883 28.76 6.98 -5.17
C THR A 883 28.81 5.51 -4.71
N ASN A 884 28.34 4.58 -5.54
CA ASN A 884 28.33 3.15 -5.28
C ASN A 884 28.42 2.31 -6.58
N PRO A 885 29.45 2.49 -7.42
CA PRO A 885 29.56 1.83 -8.74
C PRO A 885 29.61 0.30 -8.71
N PHE A 886 30.05 -0.27 -7.58
CA PHE A 886 30.34 -1.70 -7.47
C PHE A 886 29.68 -2.38 -6.26
N GLY A 887 28.67 -1.72 -5.65
CA GLY A 887 27.89 -2.27 -4.54
C GLY A 887 28.62 -2.28 -3.19
N ASN A 888 29.63 -1.43 -3.01
CA ASN A 888 30.36 -1.26 -1.75
C ASN A 888 30.78 0.19 -1.44
N GLY A 889 30.20 1.18 -2.12
CA GLY A 889 30.41 2.61 -1.88
C GLY A 889 29.49 3.15 -0.77
N TYR A 890 28.66 4.14 -1.07
CA TYR A 890 27.66 4.69 -0.14
C TYR A 890 26.28 4.06 -0.33
N PHE A 891 25.72 3.50 0.74
CA PHE A 891 24.33 3.05 0.78
C PHE A 891 23.85 2.83 2.22
N GLN A 892 22.53 2.78 2.39
CA GLN A 892 21.85 2.28 3.58
C GLN A 892 21.06 1.00 3.25
N GLY A 893 20.82 0.16 4.25
CA GLY A 893 20.17 -1.13 4.07
C GLY A 893 21.11 -2.25 3.59
N PRO A 894 20.58 -3.44 3.27
CA PRO A 894 21.38 -4.59 2.86
C PRO A 894 21.99 -4.39 1.46
N LYS A 895 23.17 -4.97 1.23
CA LYS A 895 23.93 -4.85 -0.03
C LYS A 895 23.17 -5.43 -1.24
N GLU A 896 22.23 -6.33 -0.99
CA GLU A 896 21.40 -7.01 -1.99
C GLU A 896 20.21 -6.13 -2.45
N ALA A 897 19.85 -5.11 -1.69
CA ALA A 897 18.82 -4.12 -2.02
C ALA A 897 19.19 -2.74 -1.43
N PRO A 898 20.31 -2.13 -1.86
CA PRO A 898 20.83 -0.93 -1.26
C PRO A 898 19.97 0.29 -1.62
N LEU A 899 19.65 1.11 -0.62
CA LEU A 899 19.17 2.47 -0.86
C LEU A 899 20.39 3.40 -0.90
N GLU A 900 20.62 4.00 -2.06
CA GLU A 900 21.81 4.76 -2.41
C GLU A 900 21.52 6.26 -2.37
N ALA A 901 22.50 7.07 -2.76
CA ALA A 901 22.51 8.53 -2.60
C ALA A 901 21.19 9.23 -2.96
N ALA A 902 20.52 8.83 -4.05
CA ALA A 902 19.22 9.37 -4.46
C ALA A 902 18.05 8.41 -4.20
N SER A 903 18.24 7.09 -4.27
CA SER A 903 17.14 6.13 -4.07
C SER A 903 16.67 6.05 -2.61
N ALA A 904 17.52 6.42 -1.65
CA ALA A 904 17.10 6.65 -0.26
C ALA A 904 16.13 7.82 -0.08
N CYS A 905 16.05 8.74 -1.06
CA CYS A 905 15.22 9.93 -1.06
C CYS A 905 14.08 9.86 -2.09
N THR A 906 13.62 8.65 -2.40
CA THR A 906 12.60 8.43 -3.44
C THR A 906 11.36 9.29 -3.19
N GLY A 907 10.98 10.08 -4.20
CA GLY A 907 9.81 10.94 -4.19
C GLY A 907 9.98 12.28 -3.45
N VAL A 908 11.17 12.57 -2.92
CA VAL A 908 11.51 13.86 -2.31
C VAL A 908 12.20 14.73 -3.37
N TYR A 909 11.53 15.80 -3.81
CA TYR A 909 12.07 16.70 -4.84
C TYR A 909 12.24 18.15 -4.35
N ALA A 910 11.45 18.56 -3.37
CA ALA A 910 11.53 19.87 -2.73
C ALA A 910 11.17 19.79 -1.24
N LYS A 911 11.45 20.87 -0.51
CA LYS A 911 11.07 20.99 0.91
C LYS A 911 9.58 20.68 1.12
N GLY A 912 9.26 20.01 2.23
CA GLY A 912 7.88 19.68 2.58
C GLY A 912 7.28 18.50 1.81
N ALA A 913 8.07 17.78 0.99
CA ALA A 913 7.60 16.56 0.31
C ALA A 913 7.09 15.48 1.29
N TYR A 914 6.02 14.78 0.92
CA TYR A 914 5.43 13.65 1.65
C TYR A 914 4.75 12.69 0.65
N PRO A 915 4.32 11.47 1.01
CA PRO A 915 3.72 10.54 0.06
C PRO A 915 2.55 11.17 -0.71
N GLY A 916 2.65 11.22 -2.04
CA GLY A 916 1.67 11.87 -2.91
C GLY A 916 1.91 13.36 -3.20
N TYR A 917 2.94 13.97 -2.62
CA TYR A 917 3.29 15.38 -2.82
C TYR A 917 4.81 15.57 -2.98
N ALA A 918 5.22 16.14 -4.12
CA ALA A 918 6.63 16.26 -4.52
C ALA A 918 7.42 17.32 -3.73
N GLY A 919 6.74 18.14 -2.91
CA GLY A 919 7.30 19.27 -2.18
C GLY A 919 7.02 20.62 -2.83
N ASP A 920 7.50 21.69 -2.19
CA ASP A 920 7.35 23.10 -2.61
C ASP A 920 8.23 23.41 -3.84
N LEU A 921 7.82 22.93 -5.01
CA LEU A 921 8.56 23.08 -6.27
C LEU A 921 8.45 24.47 -6.89
N LEU A 922 9.43 24.84 -7.72
CA LEU A 922 9.32 26.02 -8.57
C LEU A 922 8.36 25.73 -9.72
N VAL A 923 7.56 26.73 -10.07
CA VAL A 923 6.62 26.66 -11.20
C VAL A 923 7.04 27.68 -12.25
N ASP A 924 7.19 27.23 -13.49
CA ASP A 924 7.43 28.10 -14.63
C ASP A 924 6.16 28.89 -14.95
N LYS A 925 6.25 30.22 -14.92
CA LYS A 925 5.07 31.09 -15.08
C LYS A 925 4.40 31.00 -16.44
N THR A 926 5.12 30.57 -17.48
CA THR A 926 4.61 30.53 -18.85
C THR A 926 3.99 29.18 -19.19
N SER A 927 4.66 28.09 -18.82
CA SER A 927 4.26 26.72 -19.14
C SER A 927 3.52 26.00 -18.01
N GLY A 928 3.59 26.51 -16.78
CA GLY A 928 3.10 25.81 -15.59
C GLY A 928 4.00 24.64 -15.14
N ALA A 929 5.12 24.40 -15.83
CA ALA A 929 6.05 23.32 -15.54
C ALA A 929 6.56 23.38 -14.09
N SER A 930 6.52 22.24 -13.40
CA SER A 930 7.12 22.10 -12.07
C SER A 930 8.55 21.58 -12.19
N TYR A 931 9.48 22.27 -11.55
CA TYR A 931 10.91 21.96 -11.63
C TYR A 931 11.62 22.37 -10.34
N ASN A 932 12.82 21.88 -10.15
CA ASN A 932 13.70 22.36 -9.08
C ASN A 932 15.08 22.78 -9.59
N ALA A 933 15.45 22.48 -10.84
CA ALA A 933 16.77 22.79 -11.38
C ALA A 933 16.68 23.38 -12.80
N ASN A 934 17.49 24.41 -13.07
CA ASN A 934 17.75 24.93 -14.41
C ASN A 934 18.98 24.23 -15.03
N GLY A 935 18.90 23.87 -16.30
CA GLY A 935 20.01 23.31 -17.08
C GLY A 935 20.37 24.16 -18.29
N ASP A 936 21.30 23.64 -19.09
CA ASP A 936 21.74 24.19 -20.35
C ASP A 936 20.59 24.35 -21.35
N ASN A 937 20.80 25.20 -22.35
CA ASN A 937 19.85 25.47 -23.43
C ASN A 937 18.45 25.90 -22.94
N GLY A 938 18.36 26.50 -21.74
CA GLY A 938 17.11 26.98 -21.16
C GLY A 938 16.20 25.86 -20.63
N ARG A 939 16.69 24.62 -20.55
CA ARG A 939 15.90 23.49 -20.04
C ARG A 939 15.72 23.55 -18.54
N LYS A 940 14.61 22.95 -18.09
CA LYS A 940 14.27 22.81 -16.69
C LYS A 940 14.12 21.33 -16.37
N TYR A 941 14.46 20.96 -15.14
CA TYR A 941 14.49 19.58 -14.71
C TYR A 941 13.95 19.44 -13.28
N LEU A 942 13.38 18.27 -13.02
CA LEU A 942 13.04 17.82 -11.68
C LEU A 942 14.03 16.73 -11.28
N LEU A 943 14.83 17.01 -10.27
CA LEU A 943 15.92 16.15 -9.82
C LEU A 943 15.65 15.64 -8.40
N PRO A 944 15.91 14.37 -8.10
CA PRO A 944 15.67 13.82 -6.77
C PRO A 944 16.57 14.51 -5.74
N ALA A 945 16.08 14.59 -4.50
CA ALA A 945 16.95 14.91 -3.37
C ALA A 945 18.08 13.87 -3.27
N ILE A 946 19.23 14.32 -2.80
CA ILE A 946 20.39 13.47 -2.53
C ILE A 946 20.62 13.49 -1.02
N VAL A 947 20.86 12.33 -0.41
CA VAL A 947 21.22 12.25 1.01
C VAL A 947 22.46 13.11 1.25
N ASP A 948 22.42 14.01 2.22
CA ASP A 948 23.65 14.67 2.68
C ASP A 948 24.45 13.66 3.52
N PRO A 949 25.65 13.24 3.09
CA PRO A 949 26.40 12.19 3.77
C PRO A 949 26.92 12.60 5.15
N LYS A 950 26.82 13.88 5.54
CA LYS A 950 27.14 14.35 6.91
C LYS A 950 25.95 14.30 7.84
N THR A 951 24.76 14.67 7.37
CA THR A 951 23.55 14.76 8.21
C THR A 951 22.63 13.57 8.07
N SER A 952 22.83 12.72 7.05
CA SER A 952 21.96 11.58 6.70
C SER A 952 20.50 11.98 6.40
N VAL A 953 20.26 13.24 6.05
CA VAL A 953 18.94 13.76 5.65
C VAL A 953 18.92 14.01 4.14
N CYS A 954 17.77 13.77 3.50
CA CYS A 954 17.55 14.12 2.10
C CYS A 954 17.66 15.63 1.89
N SER A 955 18.66 16.06 1.14
CA SER A 955 18.87 17.46 0.78
C SER A 955 18.18 17.74 -0.55
N THR A 956 17.18 18.63 -0.51
CA THR A 956 16.53 19.16 -1.71
C THR A 956 17.29 20.38 -2.23
N LEU A 957 17.08 20.71 -3.51
CA LEU A 957 17.68 21.90 -4.11
C LEU A 957 16.89 23.18 -3.82
N VAL A 958 15.58 23.02 -3.54
CA VAL A 958 14.60 24.08 -3.22
C VAL A 958 13.77 23.73 -1.99
#